data_AF-A0A087SXQ3-F1
#
_entry.id   AF-A0A087SXQ3-F1
#
_cell.length_a   1.000
_cell.length_b   1.000
_cell.length_c   1.000
_cell.angle_alpha   90.00
_cell.angle_beta   90.00
_cell.angle_gamma   90.00
#
_symmetry.space_group_name_H-M   'P 1'
#
loop_
_entity.id
_entity.type
_entity.pdbx_description
1 polymer ?
#
loop_
_entity_poly.entity_id
_entity_poly.type
_entity_poly.pdbx_seq_one_letter_code
_entity_poly.pdbx_strand_id
1 'polypeptide(L)'
;MLFINEVSEKLKLKAELRSINANADANRPEESFFSKLDSSLKKNTAFIKRLRNMTDAQKDSLIKDMNMLNLTKYISEAAAAIVDAKLKMSDVNTAVQICSILHQRYSEFSAQLLEHWQKVLPMKKDEKISNPSKIRVDLRFYAELVSSGVFSLREGLPLLGNLLTVLTASDKEEHGNVNILLSFCRHCGEDYAGLAPRKYRILSEKFGVEIPKSDFLPADRQKGLRNLLKEYYKSLCKHLIKDYKVLQNMEKQNHRILQTKGELSVERKEKFESTQTAFQKLLSNTQQFADIVDENMPDLPKDESFPQDNESTTLDVHNRFKDGEADGSLSIWEDDDTRCFYENLPDLKAFIPGILFKDSSQVPLQNQNDSAEEKLEEDLSKLEIEDAELLEVEAEELKDSGKIDDKDLTETLMQEIEDTEEESAVINTANKLLLDGFLTSLLNCVNREIIDQAAVDFCMNLNTRPNRKKLVRSLFLVPRTRLDLLPFYARFVATLNPCMPDIAADLVAMLKQDFKFHIKKKDQINIESKVKTVRFIGELVKFKVFPKSEALFCLKLLLSDFIHHHIEMACNLLETCGRFLFRAPDSHQRTKVLLEQMMRKKSVMPLDSRYTTMIENAFYYCNPPEVAPIVKVERPPMHEYIRKLLYRDLAKNSTDKSSEKYSSSAKVLRQMRKLDWDDPETAAYITKCLTAVWNVKYYNIRCVANLLAG
;
A
#
# COMPACT_ATOMS: atom_id res chain seq x y z
N MET A 1 12.59 -27.07 1.06
CA MET A 1 12.74 -28.10 2.12
C MET A 1 11.51 -28.21 3.01
N LEU A 2 11.05 -27.14 3.70
CA LEU A 2 9.86 -27.20 4.58
C LEU A 2 8.62 -27.81 3.91
N PHE A 3 8.21 -27.29 2.73
CA PHE A 3 7.07 -27.83 1.98
C PHE A 3 7.18 -29.33 1.67
N ILE A 4 8.36 -29.81 1.31
CA ILE A 4 8.58 -31.22 0.96
C ILE A 4 8.42 -32.10 2.19
N ASN A 5 8.94 -31.66 3.34
CA ASN A 5 8.80 -32.39 4.59
C ASN A 5 7.33 -32.46 5.02
N GLU A 6 6.61 -31.32 4.99
CA GLU A 6 5.19 -31.27 5.33
C GLU A 6 4.33 -32.18 4.44
N VAL A 7 4.57 -32.16 3.12
CA VAL A 7 3.86 -33.02 2.17
C VAL A 7 4.20 -34.49 2.41
N SER A 8 5.48 -34.82 2.61
CA SER A 8 5.92 -36.20 2.86
C SER A 8 5.32 -36.77 4.14
N GLU A 9 5.34 -36.01 5.23
CA GLU A 9 4.73 -36.41 6.51
C GLU A 9 3.22 -36.60 6.36
N LYS A 10 2.54 -35.67 5.67
CA LYS A 10 1.11 -35.77 5.38
C LYS A 10 0.77 -37.04 4.58
N LEU A 11 1.51 -37.33 3.52
CA LEU A 11 1.31 -38.54 2.71
C LEU A 11 1.52 -39.80 3.53
N LYS A 12 2.57 -39.84 4.35
CA LYS A 12 2.88 -40.97 5.22
C LYS A 12 1.76 -41.22 6.24
N LEU A 13 1.30 -40.20 6.95
CA LEU A 13 0.21 -40.31 7.92
C LEU A 13 -1.08 -40.82 7.27
N LYS A 14 -1.40 -40.36 6.04
CA LYS A 14 -2.56 -40.87 5.29
C LYS A 14 -2.41 -42.34 4.89
N ALA A 15 -1.23 -42.74 4.43
CA ALA A 15 -0.95 -44.13 4.05
C ALA A 15 -1.03 -45.07 5.26
N GLU A 16 -0.50 -44.67 6.42
CA GLU A 16 -0.61 -45.41 7.68
C GLU A 16 -2.08 -45.58 8.09
N LEU A 17 -2.85 -44.49 8.12
CA LEU A 17 -4.26 -44.55 8.49
C LEU A 17 -5.09 -45.43 7.55
N ARG A 18 -4.80 -45.35 6.24
CA ARG A 18 -5.41 -46.21 5.20
C ARG A 18 -5.08 -47.67 5.40
N SER A 19 -3.83 -48.01 5.71
CA SER A 19 -3.41 -49.38 5.99
C SER A 19 -4.14 -49.95 7.20
N ILE A 20 -4.29 -49.17 8.27
CA ILE A 20 -5.01 -49.59 9.48
C ILE A 20 -6.50 -49.81 9.17
N ASN A 21 -7.14 -48.86 8.48
CA ASN A 21 -8.57 -48.96 8.18
C ASN A 21 -8.91 -50.06 7.16
N ALA A 22 -8.01 -50.35 6.21
CA ALA A 22 -8.17 -51.46 5.28
C ALA A 22 -8.09 -52.82 5.98
N ASN A 23 -7.30 -52.93 7.05
CA ASN A 23 -7.17 -54.13 7.88
C ASN A 23 -8.16 -54.17 9.05
N ALA A 24 -9.17 -53.29 9.09
CA ALA A 24 -10.13 -53.22 10.18
C ALA A 24 -10.91 -54.54 10.36
N ASP A 25 -11.39 -55.14 9.28
CA ASP A 25 -12.23 -56.35 9.32
C ASP A 25 -11.56 -57.51 10.05
N ALA A 26 -10.24 -57.67 9.89
CA ALA A 26 -9.46 -58.73 10.54
C ALA A 26 -9.16 -58.45 12.02
N ASN A 27 -9.23 -57.19 12.46
CA ASN A 27 -8.81 -56.75 13.78
C ASN A 27 -9.99 -56.25 14.66
N ARG A 28 -11.23 -56.41 14.20
CA ARG A 28 -12.40 -56.01 14.97
C ARG A 28 -12.54 -56.85 16.24
N PRO A 29 -12.89 -56.24 17.38
CA PRO A 29 -13.10 -56.98 18.62
C PRO A 29 -14.29 -57.95 18.54
N GLU A 30 -14.21 -59.07 19.26
CA GLU A 30 -15.32 -60.01 19.43
C GLU A 30 -16.38 -59.50 20.42
N GLU A 31 -17.56 -60.12 20.47
CA GLU A 31 -18.65 -59.74 21.39
C GLU A 31 -18.23 -59.65 22.87
N SER A 32 -17.29 -60.50 23.30
CA SER A 32 -16.75 -60.54 24.67
C SER A 32 -16.03 -59.26 25.09
N PHE A 33 -15.53 -58.47 24.12
CA PHE A 33 -14.95 -57.17 24.35
C PHE A 33 -16.02 -56.13 24.70
N PHE A 34 -17.15 -56.15 23.99
CA PHE A 34 -18.22 -55.16 24.13
C PHE A 34 -19.01 -55.31 25.42
N SER A 35 -19.08 -56.51 26.00
CA SER A 35 -19.77 -56.75 27.28
C SER A 35 -19.10 -56.06 28.47
N LYS A 36 -17.81 -55.70 28.36
CA LYS A 36 -17.04 -54.99 29.39
C LYS A 36 -17.21 -53.47 29.32
N LEU A 37 -17.81 -52.96 28.25
CA LEU A 37 -17.97 -51.53 27.98
C LEU A 37 -19.32 -51.00 28.49
N ASP A 38 -19.37 -49.72 28.81
CA ASP A 38 -20.56 -49.09 29.37
C ASP A 38 -21.63 -48.87 28.28
N SER A 39 -22.77 -49.53 28.45
CA SER A 39 -23.93 -49.48 27.54
C SER A 39 -25.05 -48.56 28.04
N SER A 40 -24.79 -47.70 29.03
CA SER A 40 -25.81 -46.82 29.61
C SER A 40 -26.31 -45.80 28.60
N LEU A 41 -27.64 -45.71 28.47
CA LEU A 41 -28.32 -44.76 27.56
C LEU A 41 -27.84 -43.32 27.80
N LYS A 42 -27.67 -42.94 29.09
CA LYS A 42 -27.26 -41.59 29.48
C LYS A 42 -25.87 -41.23 28.92
N LYS A 43 -24.87 -42.11 29.08
CA LYS A 43 -23.50 -41.82 28.61
C LYS A 43 -23.39 -41.89 27.09
N ASN A 44 -24.03 -42.88 26.46
CA ASN A 44 -24.03 -42.99 25.00
C ASN A 44 -24.72 -41.78 24.35
N THR A 45 -25.91 -41.38 24.80
CA THR A 45 -26.61 -40.19 24.27
C THR A 45 -25.80 -38.90 24.51
N ALA A 46 -25.13 -38.78 25.65
CA ALA A 46 -24.26 -37.65 25.92
C ALA A 46 -23.07 -37.62 24.94
N PHE A 47 -22.45 -38.77 24.66
CA PHE A 47 -21.37 -38.88 23.70
C PHE A 47 -21.82 -38.51 22.27
N ILE A 48 -22.99 -38.98 21.82
CA ILE A 48 -23.56 -38.58 20.51
C ILE A 48 -23.74 -37.06 20.41
N LYS A 49 -24.22 -36.40 21.47
CA LYS A 49 -24.33 -34.93 21.50
C LYS A 49 -22.98 -34.23 21.41
N ARG A 50 -21.93 -34.81 22.01
CA ARG A 50 -20.56 -34.28 21.91
C ARG A 50 -20.03 -34.40 20.49
N LEU A 51 -20.30 -35.49 19.77
CA LEU A 51 -19.87 -35.66 18.38
C LEU A 51 -20.37 -34.53 17.47
N ARG A 52 -21.61 -34.07 17.66
CA ARG A 52 -22.20 -32.99 16.85
C ARG A 52 -21.45 -31.64 16.98
N ASN A 53 -20.72 -31.44 18.08
CA ASN A 53 -19.97 -30.21 18.35
C ASN A 53 -18.48 -30.52 18.59
N MET A 54 -17.95 -31.56 17.95
CA MET A 54 -16.55 -31.95 18.13
C MET A 54 -15.60 -30.87 17.62
N THR A 55 -14.49 -30.71 18.33
CA THR A 55 -13.40 -29.80 17.98
C THR A 55 -12.06 -30.50 18.18
N ASP A 56 -11.01 -29.97 17.56
CA ASP A 56 -9.66 -30.51 17.70
C ASP A 56 -9.18 -30.58 19.17
N ALA A 57 -9.53 -29.58 19.98
CA ALA A 57 -9.20 -29.54 21.41
C ALA A 57 -9.85 -30.67 22.23
N GLN A 58 -10.93 -31.27 21.73
CA GLN A 58 -11.65 -32.35 22.42
C GLN A 58 -11.15 -33.75 22.03
N LYS A 59 -10.21 -33.86 21.10
CA LYS A 59 -9.72 -35.10 20.50
C LYS A 59 -9.46 -36.21 21.53
N ASP A 60 -8.55 -36.00 22.47
CA ASP A 60 -8.15 -37.04 23.43
C ASP A 60 -9.28 -37.45 24.36
N SER A 61 -10.12 -36.48 24.75
CA SER A 61 -11.29 -36.73 25.59
C SER A 61 -12.37 -37.54 24.86
N LEU A 62 -12.57 -37.31 23.57
CA LEU A 62 -13.52 -38.06 22.74
C LEU A 62 -13.00 -39.49 22.52
N ILE A 63 -11.71 -39.66 22.23
CA ILE A 63 -11.08 -40.98 22.08
C ILE A 63 -11.18 -41.78 23.38
N LYS A 64 -10.97 -41.15 24.54
CA LYS A 64 -11.12 -41.79 25.84
C LYS A 64 -12.54 -42.29 26.07
N ASP A 65 -13.55 -41.48 25.79
CA ASP A 65 -14.96 -41.88 25.89
C ASP A 65 -15.28 -43.04 24.94
N MET A 66 -14.82 -43.00 23.70
CA MET A 66 -15.01 -44.08 22.71
C MET A 66 -14.43 -45.41 23.16
N ASN A 67 -13.33 -45.39 23.91
CA ASN A 67 -12.71 -46.59 24.44
C ASN A 67 -13.49 -47.21 25.60
N MET A 68 -14.32 -46.43 26.31
CA MET A 68 -15.08 -46.88 27.48
C MET A 68 -16.55 -47.22 27.18
N LEU A 69 -17.08 -46.76 26.05
CA LEU A 69 -18.51 -46.89 25.69
C LEU A 69 -18.77 -48.00 24.67
N ASN A 70 -19.88 -48.70 24.86
CA ASN A 70 -20.44 -49.61 23.87
C ASN A 70 -21.45 -48.88 22.98
N LEU A 71 -21.04 -48.52 21.77
CA LEU A 71 -21.86 -47.77 20.80
C LEU A 71 -22.60 -48.68 19.81
N THR A 72 -22.60 -50.00 19.97
CA THR A 72 -23.18 -50.94 18.98
C THR A 72 -24.64 -50.61 18.63
N LYS A 73 -25.42 -50.11 19.59
CA LYS A 73 -26.83 -49.71 19.38
C LYS A 73 -27.02 -48.26 18.92
N TYR A 74 -25.95 -47.48 18.78
CA TYR A 74 -25.96 -46.02 18.53
C TYR A 74 -25.15 -45.62 17.29
N ILE A 75 -24.77 -46.59 16.44
CA ILE A 75 -23.90 -46.35 15.28
C ILE A 75 -24.56 -45.44 14.24
N SER A 76 -25.86 -45.62 13.98
CA SER A 76 -26.60 -44.77 13.05
C SER A 76 -26.69 -43.33 13.58
N GLU A 77 -27.00 -43.16 14.87
CA GLU A 77 -27.04 -41.83 15.52
C GLU A 77 -25.66 -41.16 15.59
N ALA A 78 -24.59 -41.94 15.79
CA ALA A 78 -23.22 -41.44 15.72
C ALA A 78 -22.87 -40.95 14.32
N ALA A 79 -23.19 -41.75 13.30
CA ALA A 79 -23.00 -41.39 11.90
C ALA A 79 -23.76 -40.10 11.54
N ALA A 80 -25.04 -40.01 11.92
CA ALA A 80 -25.84 -38.80 11.74
C ALA A 80 -25.23 -37.58 12.44
N ALA A 81 -24.81 -37.73 13.70
CA ALA A 81 -24.21 -36.65 14.47
C ALA A 81 -22.89 -36.14 13.87
N ILE A 82 -22.10 -37.02 13.26
CA ILE A 82 -20.84 -36.67 12.58
C ILE A 82 -21.11 -35.88 11.30
N VAL A 83 -22.08 -36.30 10.48
CA VAL A 83 -22.44 -35.58 9.23
C VAL A 83 -23.05 -34.21 9.53
N ASP A 84 -23.86 -34.11 10.60
CA ASP A 84 -24.46 -32.86 11.07
C ASP A 84 -23.49 -31.93 11.80
N ALA A 85 -22.26 -32.39 12.08
CA ALA A 85 -21.32 -31.63 12.88
C ALA A 85 -20.93 -30.32 12.20
N LYS A 86 -20.83 -29.25 12.99
CA LYS A 86 -20.39 -27.92 12.56
C LYS A 86 -18.88 -27.79 12.65
N LEU A 87 -18.17 -28.50 11.78
CA LEU A 87 -16.71 -28.54 11.79
C LEU A 87 -16.09 -27.27 11.22
N LYS A 88 -15.00 -26.81 11.84
CA LYS A 88 -14.07 -25.87 11.19
C LYS A 88 -13.07 -26.67 10.35
N MET A 89 -12.36 -25.96 9.47
CA MET A 89 -11.34 -26.55 8.61
C MET A 89 -10.18 -27.20 9.40
N SER A 90 -9.91 -26.71 10.62
CA SER A 90 -8.94 -27.30 11.54
C SER A 90 -9.41 -28.62 12.18
N ASP A 91 -10.73 -28.80 12.36
CA ASP A 91 -11.30 -29.94 13.08
C ASP A 91 -11.38 -31.21 12.22
N VAL A 92 -11.21 -31.08 10.90
CA VAL A 92 -11.38 -32.19 9.93
C VAL A 92 -10.47 -33.37 10.25
N ASN A 93 -9.21 -33.14 10.61
CA ASN A 93 -8.27 -34.23 10.91
C ASN A 93 -8.73 -35.04 12.14
N THR A 94 -9.22 -34.35 13.18
CA THR A 94 -9.77 -34.98 14.38
C THR A 94 -11.04 -35.75 14.06
N ALA A 95 -11.93 -35.22 13.22
CA ALA A 95 -13.13 -35.92 12.78
C ALA A 95 -12.79 -37.20 12.00
N VAL A 96 -11.80 -37.15 11.09
CA VAL A 96 -11.32 -38.34 10.36
C VAL A 96 -10.76 -39.39 11.30
N GLN A 97 -9.99 -38.99 12.32
CA GLN A 97 -9.46 -39.93 13.31
C GLN A 97 -10.57 -40.59 14.15
N ILE A 98 -11.59 -39.82 14.55
CA ILE A 98 -12.78 -40.37 15.24
C ILE A 98 -13.50 -41.37 14.35
N CYS A 99 -13.75 -41.04 13.08
CA CYS A 99 -14.36 -41.95 12.11
C CYS A 99 -13.52 -43.22 11.89
N SER A 100 -12.20 -43.09 11.84
CA SER A 100 -11.27 -44.21 11.69
C SER A 100 -11.37 -45.20 12.87
N ILE A 101 -11.42 -44.70 14.11
CA ILE A 101 -11.57 -45.57 15.29
C ILE A 101 -12.96 -46.23 15.32
N LEU A 102 -14.01 -45.51 14.94
CA LEU A 102 -15.37 -46.09 14.84
C LEU A 102 -15.42 -47.19 13.77
N HIS A 103 -14.81 -46.98 12.61
CA HIS A 103 -14.70 -47.96 11.52
C HIS A 103 -13.93 -49.22 11.92
N GLN A 104 -12.83 -49.05 12.66
CA GLN A 104 -12.01 -50.15 13.18
C GLN A 104 -12.74 -50.98 14.24
N ARG A 105 -13.75 -50.42 14.91
CA ARG A 105 -14.47 -51.09 16.00
C ARG A 105 -15.82 -51.66 15.59
N TYR A 106 -16.55 -50.99 14.71
CA TYR A 106 -17.93 -51.32 14.37
C TYR A 106 -18.08 -51.53 12.86
N SER A 107 -18.48 -52.72 12.43
CA SER A 107 -18.61 -53.09 11.00
C SER A 107 -19.61 -52.21 10.24
N GLU A 108 -20.73 -51.91 10.88
CA GLU A 108 -21.84 -51.18 10.25
C GLU A 108 -21.56 -49.67 10.10
N PHE A 109 -20.51 -49.14 10.74
CA PHE A 109 -20.29 -47.69 10.82
C PHE A 109 -20.08 -47.05 9.45
N SER A 110 -19.25 -47.65 8.59
CA SER A 110 -18.96 -47.10 7.26
C SER A 110 -20.21 -47.04 6.38
N ALA A 111 -21.02 -48.10 6.39
CA ALA A 111 -22.27 -48.16 5.62
C ALA A 111 -23.29 -47.10 6.09
N GLN A 112 -23.48 -46.98 7.41
CA GLN A 112 -24.38 -45.98 8.00
C GLN A 112 -23.91 -44.55 7.70
N LEU A 113 -22.61 -44.29 7.82
CA LEU A 113 -22.03 -42.98 7.53
C LEU A 113 -22.21 -42.58 6.07
N LEU A 114 -22.02 -43.53 5.14
CA LEU A 114 -22.23 -43.29 3.71
C LEU A 114 -23.69 -42.95 3.39
N GLU A 115 -24.65 -43.67 4.00
CA GLU A 115 -26.09 -43.41 3.81
C GLU A 115 -26.46 -41.99 4.26
N HIS A 116 -25.90 -41.50 5.37
CA HIS A 116 -26.14 -40.13 5.84
C HIS A 116 -25.50 -39.08 4.92
N TRP A 117 -24.30 -39.33 4.37
CA TRP A 117 -23.69 -38.43 3.40
C TRP A 117 -24.49 -38.30 2.10
N GLN A 118 -25.07 -39.40 1.61
CA GLN A 118 -25.93 -39.39 0.42
C GLN A 118 -27.18 -38.51 0.58
N LYS A 119 -27.65 -38.30 1.82
CA LYS A 119 -28.81 -37.45 2.13
C LYS A 119 -28.46 -35.96 2.22
N VAL A 120 -27.21 -35.61 2.49
CA VAL A 120 -26.78 -34.24 2.80
C VAL A 120 -25.98 -33.58 1.67
N LEU A 121 -25.21 -34.36 0.91
CA LEU A 121 -24.42 -33.83 -0.20
C LEU A 121 -25.31 -33.57 -1.43
N PRO A 122 -25.12 -32.45 -2.16
CA PRO A 122 -25.96 -32.11 -3.30
C PRO A 122 -25.71 -33.09 -4.44
N MET A 123 -26.78 -33.76 -4.88
CA MET A 123 -26.70 -34.84 -5.88
C MET A 123 -27.21 -34.42 -7.25
N LYS A 124 -28.00 -33.35 -7.33
CA LYS A 124 -28.63 -32.88 -8.57
C LYS A 124 -28.04 -31.55 -9.01
N LYS A 125 -27.98 -31.34 -10.34
CA LYS A 125 -27.41 -30.12 -10.95
C LYS A 125 -28.19 -28.85 -10.61
N ASP A 126 -29.51 -28.95 -10.40
CA ASP A 126 -30.39 -27.81 -10.13
C ASP A 126 -30.58 -27.53 -8.64
N GLU A 127 -29.91 -28.30 -7.77
CA GLU A 127 -30.03 -28.17 -6.32
C GLU A 127 -29.20 -26.97 -5.84
N LYS A 128 -29.89 -25.92 -5.40
CA LYS A 128 -29.22 -24.73 -4.85
C LYS A 128 -28.48 -25.07 -3.56
N ILE A 129 -27.18 -24.78 -3.53
CA ILE A 129 -26.36 -24.95 -2.35
C ILE A 129 -26.77 -23.92 -1.30
N SER A 130 -27.51 -24.36 -0.27
CA SER A 130 -27.99 -23.48 0.80
C SER A 130 -26.86 -22.94 1.69
N ASN A 131 -25.81 -23.74 1.94
CA ASN A 131 -24.69 -23.35 2.80
C ASN A 131 -23.32 -23.69 2.17
N PRO A 132 -22.77 -22.79 1.33
CA PRO A 132 -21.47 -22.99 0.68
C PRO A 132 -20.31 -23.21 1.65
N SER A 133 -20.36 -22.58 2.83
CA SER A 133 -19.31 -22.72 3.86
C SER A 133 -19.29 -24.12 4.47
N LYS A 134 -20.46 -24.74 4.69
CA LYS A 134 -20.53 -26.14 5.15
C LYS A 134 -20.07 -27.10 4.06
N ILE A 135 -20.56 -26.95 2.82
CA ILE A 135 -20.13 -27.82 1.70
C ILE A 135 -18.62 -27.76 1.48
N ARG A 136 -17.97 -26.60 1.67
CA ARG A 136 -16.52 -26.47 1.60
C ARG A 136 -15.78 -27.39 2.59
N VAL A 137 -16.27 -27.48 3.83
CA VAL A 137 -15.67 -28.34 4.86
C VAL A 137 -16.05 -29.80 4.64
N ASP A 138 -17.33 -30.06 4.35
CA ASP A 138 -17.87 -31.40 4.11
C ASP A 138 -17.19 -32.08 2.91
N LEU A 139 -16.92 -31.35 1.83
CA LEU A 139 -16.22 -31.87 0.65
C LEU A 139 -14.80 -32.33 1.00
N ARG A 140 -14.06 -31.53 1.79
CA ARG A 140 -12.74 -31.95 2.28
C ARG A 140 -12.86 -33.15 3.21
N PHE A 141 -13.78 -33.10 4.16
CA PHE A 141 -13.95 -34.16 5.15
C PHE A 141 -14.30 -35.50 4.49
N TYR A 142 -15.28 -35.50 3.58
CA TYR A 142 -15.66 -36.66 2.80
C TYR A 142 -14.50 -37.22 1.98
N ALA A 143 -13.74 -36.35 1.30
CA ALA A 143 -12.56 -36.77 0.55
C ALA A 143 -11.46 -37.37 1.44
N GLU A 144 -11.31 -36.91 2.69
CA GLU A 144 -10.37 -37.51 3.64
C GLU A 144 -10.87 -38.85 4.22
N LEU A 145 -12.18 -39.05 4.35
CA LEU A 145 -12.75 -40.36 4.71
C LEU A 145 -12.48 -41.43 3.64
N VAL A 146 -12.52 -41.03 2.37
CA VAL A 146 -12.16 -41.91 1.24
C VAL A 146 -10.64 -42.13 1.19
N SER A 147 -9.82 -41.09 1.38
CA SER A 147 -8.36 -41.20 1.33
C SER A 147 -7.78 -42.03 2.49
N SER A 148 -8.44 -41.98 3.65
CA SER A 148 -8.09 -42.75 4.85
C SER A 148 -8.64 -44.17 4.84
N GLY A 149 -9.41 -44.58 3.82
CA GLY A 149 -9.93 -45.95 3.71
C GLY A 149 -11.09 -46.28 4.66
N VAL A 150 -11.74 -45.29 5.30
CA VAL A 150 -13.02 -45.49 6.00
C VAL A 150 -14.10 -45.87 5.00
N PHE A 151 -14.14 -45.17 3.87
CA PHE A 151 -14.93 -45.59 2.71
C PHE A 151 -14.06 -46.36 1.73
N SER A 152 -14.60 -47.46 1.20
CA SER A 152 -13.94 -48.16 0.10
C SER A 152 -13.88 -47.25 -1.15
N LEU A 153 -12.87 -47.44 -1.99
CA LEU A 153 -12.77 -46.70 -3.26
C LEU A 153 -13.97 -46.95 -4.17
N ARG A 154 -14.61 -48.12 -4.07
CA ARG A 154 -15.77 -48.50 -4.87
C ARG A 154 -17.01 -47.70 -4.50
N GLU A 155 -17.19 -47.39 -3.23
CA GLU A 155 -18.39 -46.71 -2.71
C GLU A 155 -18.18 -45.20 -2.59
N GLY A 156 -16.99 -44.78 -2.17
CA GLY A 156 -16.69 -43.37 -1.89
C GLY A 156 -16.44 -42.52 -3.15
N LEU A 157 -15.71 -43.05 -4.12
CA LEU A 157 -15.35 -42.29 -5.32
C LEU A 157 -16.55 -41.88 -6.19
N PRO A 158 -17.58 -42.73 -6.43
CA PRO A 158 -18.74 -42.31 -7.20
C PRO A 158 -19.47 -41.10 -6.61
N LEU A 159 -19.64 -41.06 -5.28
CA LEU A 159 -20.31 -39.94 -4.62
C LEU A 159 -19.49 -38.65 -4.70
N LEU A 160 -18.18 -38.74 -4.42
CA LEU A 160 -17.25 -37.60 -4.54
C LEU A 160 -17.18 -37.07 -5.97
N GLY A 161 -17.09 -37.98 -6.95
CA GLY A 161 -17.05 -37.63 -8.37
C GLY A 161 -18.34 -36.95 -8.83
N ASN A 162 -19.51 -37.45 -8.40
CA ASN A 162 -20.79 -36.80 -8.70
C ASN A 162 -20.85 -35.40 -8.09
N LEU A 163 -20.46 -35.23 -6.82
CA LEU A 163 -20.44 -33.93 -6.15
C LEU A 163 -19.55 -32.92 -6.87
N LEU A 164 -18.30 -33.30 -7.21
CA LEU A 164 -17.38 -32.43 -7.97
C LEU A 164 -17.94 -32.08 -9.35
N THR A 165 -18.60 -33.03 -10.01
CA THR A 165 -19.27 -32.79 -11.29
C THR A 165 -20.45 -31.82 -11.15
N VAL A 166 -21.28 -31.96 -10.11
CA VAL A 166 -22.38 -31.04 -9.82
C VAL A 166 -21.85 -29.64 -9.53
N LEU A 167 -20.81 -29.51 -8.69
CA LEU A 167 -20.22 -28.23 -8.31
C LEU A 167 -19.62 -27.47 -9.50
N THR A 168 -18.96 -28.19 -10.41
CA THR A 168 -18.35 -27.60 -11.61
C THR A 168 -19.38 -27.34 -12.73
N ALA A 169 -20.35 -28.25 -12.92
CA ALA A 169 -21.33 -28.15 -14.00
C ALA A 169 -22.46 -27.15 -13.74
N SER A 170 -22.83 -26.93 -12.47
CA SER A 170 -23.81 -25.90 -12.06
C SER A 170 -23.24 -24.49 -12.13
N ASP A 171 -21.92 -24.34 -12.10
CA ASP A 171 -21.23 -23.08 -11.82
C ASP A 171 -20.47 -22.55 -13.05
N LYS A 172 -21.21 -22.25 -14.12
CA LYS A 172 -20.64 -21.84 -15.42
C LYS A 172 -20.57 -20.33 -15.65
N GLU A 173 -21.44 -19.56 -15.00
CA GLU A 173 -21.52 -18.11 -15.19
C GLU A 173 -21.02 -17.37 -13.94
N GLU A 174 -21.67 -17.55 -12.79
CA GLU A 174 -21.37 -16.76 -11.57
C GLU A 174 -20.11 -17.20 -10.81
N HIS A 175 -19.67 -18.45 -10.98
CA HIS A 175 -18.50 -19.03 -10.32
C HIS A 175 -18.51 -18.97 -8.78
N GLY A 176 -19.70 -19.13 -8.17
CA GLY A 176 -19.92 -19.08 -6.73
C GLY A 176 -19.27 -20.24 -5.96
N ASN A 177 -19.01 -21.37 -6.62
CA ASN A 177 -18.41 -22.57 -6.02
C ASN A 177 -16.88 -22.56 -6.05
N VAL A 178 -16.25 -21.52 -6.60
CA VAL A 178 -14.79 -21.45 -6.78
C VAL A 178 -14.04 -21.67 -5.47
N ASN A 179 -14.51 -21.11 -4.36
CA ASN A 179 -13.88 -21.25 -3.04
C ASN A 179 -14.02 -22.66 -2.45
N ILE A 180 -15.09 -23.39 -2.80
CA ILE A 180 -15.30 -24.78 -2.42
C ILE A 180 -14.24 -25.65 -3.14
N LEU A 181 -14.12 -25.46 -4.46
CA LEU A 181 -13.20 -26.20 -5.31
C LEU A 181 -11.73 -25.88 -4.99
N LEU A 182 -11.39 -24.61 -4.75
CA LEU A 182 -10.05 -24.19 -4.31
C LEU A 182 -9.64 -24.89 -3.02
N SER A 183 -10.55 -24.96 -2.04
CA SER A 183 -10.29 -25.65 -0.77
C SER A 183 -10.04 -27.15 -0.99
N PHE A 184 -10.87 -27.80 -1.81
CA PHE A 184 -10.65 -29.20 -2.18
C PHE A 184 -9.30 -29.41 -2.87
N CYS A 185 -8.95 -28.58 -3.86
CA CYS A 185 -7.68 -28.71 -4.57
C CYS A 185 -6.47 -28.50 -3.64
N ARG A 186 -6.55 -27.56 -2.70
CA ARG A 186 -5.48 -27.28 -1.72
C ARG A 186 -5.25 -28.43 -0.75
N HIS A 187 -6.31 -29.06 -0.25
CA HIS A 187 -6.20 -30.08 0.79
C HIS A 187 -6.07 -31.51 0.23
N CYS A 188 -6.79 -31.80 -0.85
CA CYS A 188 -6.98 -33.14 -1.39
C CYS A 188 -6.50 -33.27 -2.86
N GLY A 189 -6.15 -32.18 -3.53
CA GLY A 189 -5.82 -32.20 -4.97
C GLY A 189 -4.61 -33.05 -5.33
N GLU A 190 -3.65 -33.20 -4.41
CA GLU A 190 -2.49 -34.09 -4.57
C GLU A 190 -2.92 -35.56 -4.73
N ASP A 191 -3.76 -36.06 -3.82
CA ASP A 191 -4.24 -37.44 -3.81
C ASP A 191 -5.15 -37.74 -5.01
N TYR A 192 -6.08 -36.82 -5.31
CA TYR A 192 -7.18 -37.07 -6.26
C TYR A 192 -6.91 -36.61 -7.69
N ALA A 193 -6.06 -35.62 -7.90
CA ALA A 193 -5.77 -35.05 -9.21
C ALA A 193 -4.26 -34.98 -9.52
N GLY A 194 -3.39 -35.40 -8.59
CA GLY A 194 -1.95 -35.30 -8.74
C GLY A 194 -1.49 -33.86 -8.96
N LEU A 195 -2.14 -32.90 -8.28
CA LEU A 195 -1.82 -31.48 -8.43
C LEU A 195 -0.51 -31.15 -7.72
N ALA A 196 0.34 -30.38 -8.42
CA ALA A 196 1.52 -29.76 -7.85
C ALA A 196 1.42 -28.26 -8.17
N PRO A 197 1.26 -27.38 -7.16
CA PRO A 197 1.13 -25.95 -7.43
C PRO A 197 2.35 -25.40 -8.16
N ARG A 198 2.12 -24.49 -9.11
CA ARG A 198 3.12 -23.88 -9.98
C ARG A 198 4.29 -23.31 -9.20
N LYS A 199 4.02 -22.56 -8.13
CA LYS A 199 5.05 -22.02 -7.23
C LYS A 199 6.06 -23.10 -6.81
N TYR A 200 5.58 -24.27 -6.41
CA TYR A 200 6.45 -25.35 -5.93
C TYR A 200 7.10 -26.13 -7.07
N ARG A 201 6.44 -26.29 -8.22
CA ARG A 201 7.07 -26.87 -9.41
C ARG A 201 8.29 -26.05 -9.87
N ILE A 202 8.13 -24.72 -9.97
CA ILE A 202 9.23 -23.82 -10.38
C ILE A 202 10.39 -23.88 -9.36
N LEU A 203 10.07 -23.90 -8.05
CA LEU A 203 11.09 -24.03 -7.01
C LEU A 203 11.78 -25.39 -7.05
N SER A 204 11.03 -26.46 -7.31
CA SER A 204 11.56 -27.82 -7.46
C SER A 204 12.55 -27.91 -8.61
N GLU A 205 12.21 -27.33 -9.77
CA GLU A 205 13.10 -27.24 -10.93
C GLU A 205 14.35 -26.39 -10.62
N LYS A 206 14.15 -25.24 -9.95
CA LYS A 206 15.25 -24.32 -9.59
C LYS A 206 16.27 -24.94 -8.64
N PHE A 207 15.81 -25.74 -7.68
CA PHE A 207 16.67 -26.34 -6.64
C PHE A 207 16.99 -27.82 -6.89
N GLY A 208 16.49 -28.42 -7.98
CA GLY A 208 16.73 -29.83 -8.32
C GLY A 208 16.17 -30.82 -7.29
N VAL A 209 15.09 -30.47 -6.57
CA VAL A 209 14.50 -31.32 -5.52
C VAL A 209 13.14 -31.84 -5.97
N GLU A 210 12.93 -33.16 -5.97
CA GLU A 210 11.66 -33.74 -6.41
C GLU A 210 10.52 -33.49 -5.40
N ILE A 211 9.34 -33.15 -5.92
CA ILE A 211 8.12 -33.00 -5.10
C ILE A 211 7.55 -34.41 -4.84
N PRO A 212 7.27 -34.78 -3.57
CA PRO A 212 6.61 -36.03 -3.24
C PRO A 212 5.29 -36.17 -4.00
N LYS A 213 4.98 -37.38 -4.47
CA LYS A 213 3.74 -37.68 -5.20
C LYS A 213 2.93 -38.69 -4.41
N SER A 214 1.62 -38.45 -4.33
CA SER A 214 0.70 -39.42 -3.76
C SER A 214 0.55 -40.66 -4.64
N ASP A 215 0.64 -41.84 -4.02
CA ASP A 215 0.39 -43.15 -4.62
C ASP A 215 -1.06 -43.64 -4.43
N PHE A 216 -1.94 -42.79 -3.86
CA PHE A 216 -3.29 -43.16 -3.47
C PHE A 216 -4.17 -43.61 -4.65
N LEU A 217 -4.11 -42.89 -5.77
CA LEU A 217 -4.86 -43.22 -6.99
C LEU A 217 -3.91 -43.37 -8.18
N PRO A 218 -4.20 -44.30 -9.11
CA PRO A 218 -3.47 -44.38 -10.37
C PRO A 218 -3.53 -43.07 -11.17
N ALA A 219 -2.45 -42.76 -11.89
CA ALA A 219 -2.33 -41.54 -12.69
C ALA A 219 -3.50 -41.34 -13.68
N ASP A 220 -4.03 -42.43 -14.26
CA ASP A 220 -5.17 -42.37 -15.19
C ASP A 220 -6.46 -41.87 -14.51
N ARG A 221 -6.69 -42.26 -13.24
CA ARG A 221 -7.85 -41.79 -12.47
C ARG A 221 -7.67 -40.32 -12.05
N GLN A 222 -6.44 -39.95 -11.68
CA GLN A 222 -6.11 -38.57 -11.35
C GLN A 222 -6.28 -37.62 -12.54
N LYS A 223 -5.95 -38.09 -13.76
CA LYS A 223 -6.08 -37.33 -15.01
C LYS A 223 -7.52 -36.89 -15.28
N GLY A 224 -8.50 -37.75 -15.01
CA GLY A 224 -9.92 -37.44 -15.20
C GLY A 224 -10.37 -36.22 -14.39
N LEU A 225 -10.04 -36.20 -13.09
CA LEU A 225 -10.38 -35.07 -12.23
C LEU A 225 -9.56 -33.82 -12.57
N ARG A 226 -8.28 -33.98 -12.90
CA ARG A 226 -7.44 -32.86 -13.36
C ARG A 226 -8.04 -32.16 -14.58
N ASN A 227 -8.56 -32.93 -15.54
CA ASN A 227 -9.22 -32.37 -16.72
C ASN A 227 -10.50 -31.60 -16.35
N LEU A 228 -11.33 -32.15 -15.46
CA LEU A 228 -12.53 -31.47 -14.96
C LEU A 228 -12.19 -30.11 -14.30
N LEU A 229 -11.14 -30.06 -13.48
CA LEU A 229 -10.67 -28.84 -12.84
C LEU A 229 -10.12 -27.82 -13.86
N LYS A 230 -9.42 -28.29 -14.89
CA LYS A 230 -8.93 -27.43 -15.99
C LYS A 230 -10.07 -26.88 -16.85
N GLU A 231 -11.12 -27.66 -17.09
CA GLU A 231 -12.32 -27.19 -17.79
C GLU A 231 -13.06 -26.12 -16.97
N TYR A 232 -13.21 -26.34 -15.66
CA TYR A 232 -13.75 -25.32 -14.76
C TYR A 232 -12.90 -24.05 -14.77
N TYR A 233 -11.57 -24.18 -14.70
CA TYR A 233 -10.66 -23.04 -14.78
C TYR A 233 -10.80 -22.25 -16.10
N LYS A 234 -10.96 -22.93 -17.23
CA LYS A 234 -11.23 -22.28 -18.53
C LYS A 234 -12.55 -21.50 -18.51
N SER A 235 -13.59 -22.03 -17.87
CA SER A 235 -14.86 -21.31 -17.66
C SER A 235 -14.65 -20.07 -16.80
N LEU A 236 -13.91 -20.21 -15.70
CA LEU A 236 -13.60 -19.12 -14.78
C LEU A 236 -12.81 -17.99 -15.46
N CYS A 237 -11.86 -18.32 -16.34
CA CYS A 237 -11.13 -17.35 -17.15
C CYS A 237 -12.06 -16.56 -18.08
N LYS A 238 -13.04 -17.21 -18.71
CA LYS A 238 -14.03 -16.53 -19.56
C LYS A 238 -14.89 -15.55 -18.76
N HIS A 239 -15.30 -15.95 -17.56
CA HIS A 239 -16.04 -15.07 -16.64
C HIS A 239 -15.19 -13.87 -16.22
N LEU A 240 -13.92 -14.09 -15.84
CA LEU A 240 -13.00 -13.00 -15.47
C LEU A 240 -12.84 -11.97 -16.60
N ILE A 241 -12.65 -12.42 -17.85
CA ILE A 241 -12.53 -11.53 -19.01
C ILE A 241 -13.84 -10.77 -19.27
N LYS A 242 -14.99 -11.45 -19.12
CA LYS A 242 -16.33 -10.84 -19.28
C LYS A 242 -16.54 -9.71 -18.26
N ASP A 243 -16.27 -9.98 -16.99
CA ASP A 243 -16.43 -9.00 -15.90
C ASP A 243 -15.43 -7.85 -16.03
N TYR A 244 -14.20 -8.14 -16.45
CA TYR A 244 -13.21 -7.10 -16.74
C TYR A 244 -13.71 -6.12 -17.83
N LYS A 245 -14.30 -6.65 -18.92
CA LYS A 245 -14.90 -5.81 -19.97
C LYS A 245 -16.09 -4.99 -19.47
N VAL A 246 -16.93 -5.57 -18.61
CA VAL A 246 -18.06 -4.86 -17.99
C VAL A 246 -17.56 -3.72 -17.12
N LEU A 247 -16.56 -3.98 -16.27
CA LEU A 247 -15.95 -2.99 -15.39
C LEU A 247 -15.32 -1.85 -16.19
N GLN A 248 -14.52 -2.17 -17.21
CA GLN A 248 -13.96 -1.17 -18.13
C GLN A 248 -15.07 -0.33 -18.75
N ASN A 249 -16.12 -0.94 -19.32
CA ASN A 249 -17.24 -0.22 -19.93
C ASN A 249 -17.97 0.70 -18.94
N MET A 250 -18.16 0.26 -17.68
CA MET A 250 -18.73 1.11 -16.64
C MET A 250 -17.83 2.31 -16.34
N GLU A 251 -16.52 2.10 -16.25
CA GLU A 251 -15.52 3.16 -16.07
C GLU A 251 -15.56 4.17 -17.22
N LYS A 252 -15.59 3.72 -18.48
CA LYS A 252 -15.74 4.59 -19.66
C LYS A 252 -16.98 5.47 -19.57
N GLN A 253 -18.11 4.88 -19.18
CA GLN A 253 -19.36 5.61 -19.07
C GLN A 253 -19.36 6.57 -17.89
N ASN A 254 -18.79 6.19 -16.74
CA ASN A 254 -18.66 7.06 -15.57
C ASN A 254 -17.81 8.28 -15.92
N HIS A 255 -16.69 8.08 -16.62
CA HIS A 255 -15.82 9.15 -17.07
C HIS A 255 -16.53 10.12 -18.04
N ARG A 256 -17.29 9.60 -19.03
CA ARG A 256 -18.10 10.44 -19.93
C ARG A 256 -19.16 11.26 -19.20
N ILE A 257 -19.81 10.69 -18.18
CA ILE A 257 -20.80 11.40 -17.37
C ILE A 257 -20.14 12.48 -16.54
N LEU A 258 -18.99 12.18 -15.93
CA LEU A 258 -18.23 13.16 -15.17
C LEU A 258 -17.79 14.33 -16.05
N GLN A 259 -17.34 14.07 -17.29
CA GLN A 259 -17.00 15.11 -18.26
C GLN A 259 -18.20 15.95 -18.72
N THR A 260 -19.38 15.33 -18.90
CA THR A 260 -20.56 16.02 -19.44
C THR A 260 -21.42 16.71 -18.39
N LYS A 261 -21.45 16.21 -17.15
CA LYS A 261 -22.30 16.70 -16.07
C LYS A 261 -21.53 17.28 -14.88
N GLY A 262 -20.22 17.08 -14.80
CA GLY A 262 -19.38 17.54 -13.68
C GLY A 262 -19.50 16.71 -12.40
N GLU A 263 -20.50 15.82 -12.31
CA GLU A 263 -20.76 14.97 -11.15
C GLU A 263 -21.22 13.56 -11.54
N LEU A 264 -20.98 12.59 -10.66
CA LEU A 264 -21.46 11.21 -10.79
C LEU A 264 -22.46 10.93 -9.65
N SER A 265 -23.59 10.28 -9.96
CA SER A 265 -24.58 9.95 -8.93
C SER A 265 -24.03 8.94 -7.92
N VAL A 266 -24.46 9.06 -6.66
CA VAL A 266 -24.05 8.20 -5.54
C VAL A 266 -24.33 6.73 -5.85
N GLU A 267 -25.54 6.40 -6.33
CA GLU A 267 -25.93 5.03 -6.70
C GLU A 267 -25.00 4.41 -7.76
N ARG A 268 -24.54 5.22 -8.72
CA ARG A 268 -23.66 4.76 -9.80
C ARG A 268 -22.24 4.54 -9.31
N LYS A 269 -21.77 5.38 -8.39
CA LYS A 269 -20.49 5.22 -7.69
C LYS A 269 -20.49 3.93 -6.86
N GLU A 270 -21.50 3.73 -6.03
CA GLU A 270 -21.66 2.52 -5.20
C GLU A 270 -21.74 1.25 -6.06
N LYS A 271 -22.48 1.28 -7.17
CA LYS A 271 -22.56 0.14 -8.10
C LYS A 271 -21.21 -0.17 -8.74
N PHE A 272 -20.43 0.84 -9.12
CA PHE A 272 -19.10 0.64 -9.67
C PHE A 272 -18.14 0.04 -8.63
N GLU A 273 -18.10 0.60 -7.41
CA GLU A 273 -17.26 0.10 -6.30
C GLU A 273 -17.62 -1.34 -5.91
N SER A 274 -18.92 -1.68 -5.87
CA SER A 274 -19.40 -3.04 -5.62
C SER A 274 -18.93 -4.01 -6.72
N THR A 275 -19.07 -3.61 -7.99
CA THR A 275 -18.63 -4.41 -9.14
C THR A 275 -17.11 -4.58 -9.16
N GLN A 276 -16.36 -3.52 -8.83
CA GLN A 276 -14.90 -3.54 -8.72
C GLN A 276 -14.43 -4.48 -7.61
N THR A 277 -15.09 -4.45 -6.45
CA THR A 277 -14.79 -5.35 -5.32
C THR A 277 -15.09 -6.81 -5.68
N ALA A 278 -16.20 -7.08 -6.38
CA ALA A 278 -16.53 -8.41 -6.88
C ALA A 278 -15.48 -8.92 -7.88
N PHE A 279 -15.07 -8.06 -8.82
CA PHE A 279 -14.03 -8.37 -9.80
C PHE A 279 -12.68 -8.67 -9.13
N GLN A 280 -12.25 -7.88 -8.14
CA GLN A 280 -10.99 -8.13 -7.40
C GLN A 280 -11.01 -9.49 -6.68
N LYS A 281 -12.14 -9.86 -6.08
CA LYS A 281 -12.32 -11.19 -5.47
C LYS A 281 -12.23 -12.29 -6.53
N LEU A 282 -12.90 -12.12 -7.67
CA LEU A 282 -12.84 -13.07 -8.78
C LEU A 282 -11.40 -13.22 -9.33
N LEU A 283 -10.68 -12.11 -9.51
CA LEU A 283 -9.29 -12.07 -9.96
C LEU A 283 -8.38 -12.84 -9.00
N SER A 284 -8.47 -12.57 -7.69
CA SER A 284 -7.70 -13.27 -6.65
C SER A 284 -7.99 -14.77 -6.65
N ASN A 285 -9.26 -15.17 -6.74
CA ASN A 285 -9.64 -16.59 -6.79
C ASN A 285 -9.12 -17.26 -8.06
N THR A 286 -9.18 -16.59 -9.21
CA THR A 286 -8.71 -17.12 -10.49
C THR A 286 -7.18 -17.28 -10.48
N GLN A 287 -6.44 -16.34 -9.90
CA GLN A 287 -4.99 -16.42 -9.70
C GLN A 287 -4.60 -17.61 -8.80
N GLN A 288 -5.29 -17.78 -7.67
CA GLN A 288 -5.05 -18.94 -6.79
C GLN A 288 -5.36 -20.26 -7.51
N PHE A 289 -6.43 -20.30 -8.31
CA PHE A 289 -6.79 -21.50 -9.06
C PHE A 289 -5.72 -21.82 -10.10
N ALA A 290 -5.25 -20.79 -10.84
CA ALA A 290 -4.21 -20.88 -11.85
C ALA A 290 -2.91 -21.48 -11.28
N ASP A 291 -2.46 -21.01 -10.11
CA ASP A 291 -1.28 -21.55 -9.43
C ASP A 291 -1.47 -23.02 -9.08
N ILE A 292 -2.63 -23.40 -8.54
CA ILE A 292 -2.89 -24.78 -8.10
C ILE A 292 -2.99 -25.77 -9.27
N VAL A 293 -3.63 -25.38 -10.39
CA VAL A 293 -3.73 -26.25 -11.59
C VAL A 293 -2.54 -26.14 -12.55
N ASP A 294 -1.58 -25.27 -12.24
CA ASP A 294 -0.42 -24.92 -13.05
C ASP A 294 -0.78 -24.42 -14.47
N GLU A 295 -1.77 -23.54 -14.55
CA GLU A 295 -2.21 -22.90 -15.80
C GLU A 295 -1.87 -21.40 -15.82
N ASN A 296 -1.72 -20.83 -17.01
CA ASN A 296 -1.42 -19.40 -17.17
C ASN A 296 -2.66 -18.55 -16.98
N MET A 297 -2.48 -17.37 -16.37
CA MET A 297 -3.53 -16.37 -16.27
C MET A 297 -3.93 -15.89 -17.67
N PRO A 298 -5.22 -15.65 -17.96
CA PRO A 298 -5.60 -15.05 -19.22
C PRO A 298 -5.10 -13.61 -19.27
N ASP A 299 -4.65 -13.18 -20.44
CA ASP A 299 -4.29 -11.80 -20.69
C ASP A 299 -5.55 -10.92 -20.61
N LEU A 300 -5.53 -9.98 -19.66
CA LEU A 300 -6.58 -8.97 -19.55
C LEU A 300 -6.31 -7.90 -20.63
N PRO A 301 -7.22 -7.67 -21.59
CA PRO A 301 -7.00 -6.75 -22.68
C PRO A 301 -6.69 -5.33 -22.17
N LYS A 302 -5.46 -4.86 -22.38
CA LYS A 302 -5.12 -3.46 -22.11
C LYS A 302 -5.82 -2.61 -23.18
N ASP A 303 -6.73 -1.76 -22.73
CA ASP A 303 -7.52 -0.94 -23.64
C ASP A 303 -6.64 0.21 -24.15
N GLU A 304 -6.08 0.08 -25.35
CA GLU A 304 -5.33 1.18 -26.02
C GLU A 304 -6.24 2.36 -26.40
N SER A 305 -7.57 2.20 -26.28
CA SER A 305 -8.57 3.24 -26.58
C SER A 305 -8.70 4.32 -25.51
N PHE A 306 -8.02 4.14 -24.36
CA PHE A 306 -7.84 5.17 -23.36
C PHE A 306 -6.40 5.68 -23.47
N PRO A 307 -6.18 6.99 -23.70
CA PRO A 307 -5.00 7.61 -23.13
C PRO A 307 -4.98 7.20 -21.66
N GLN A 308 -3.84 6.78 -21.12
CA GLN A 308 -3.68 6.56 -19.69
C GLN A 308 -3.79 7.90 -18.95
N ASP A 309 -5.00 8.47 -18.91
CA ASP A 309 -5.37 9.56 -18.03
C ASP A 309 -5.76 8.92 -16.69
N ASN A 310 -4.77 8.39 -15.99
CA ASN A 310 -4.81 8.30 -14.52
C ASN A 310 -4.48 9.67 -13.91
N GLU A 311 -5.08 10.74 -14.45
CA GLU A 311 -5.24 12.00 -13.74
C GLU A 311 -6.47 11.83 -12.84
N SER A 312 -6.25 11.30 -11.63
CA SER A 312 -7.10 11.67 -10.51
C SER A 312 -7.06 13.19 -10.42
N THR A 313 -8.21 13.80 -10.63
CA THR A 313 -8.44 15.24 -10.70
C THR A 313 -8.10 15.94 -9.38
N THR A 314 -6.81 16.17 -9.13
CA THR A 314 -6.37 17.45 -8.56
C THR A 314 -6.15 18.38 -9.75
N LEU A 315 -7.03 19.37 -9.87
CA LEU A 315 -6.89 20.48 -10.83
C LEU A 315 -5.55 21.17 -10.60
N ASP A 316 -4.52 20.74 -11.32
CA ASP A 316 -3.29 21.51 -11.49
C ASP A 316 -3.13 21.84 -12.97
N VAL A 317 -3.63 23.02 -13.33
CA VAL A 317 -3.82 23.50 -14.71
C VAL A 317 -2.48 23.72 -15.44
N HIS A 318 -1.33 23.43 -14.83
CA HIS A 318 -0.02 23.75 -15.40
C HIS A 318 0.86 22.55 -15.82
N ASN A 319 0.47 21.29 -15.55
CA ASN A 319 1.43 20.17 -15.69
C ASN A 319 1.13 19.08 -16.75
N ARG A 320 0.23 19.31 -17.71
CA ARG A 320 -0.11 18.32 -18.77
C ARG A 320 0.98 18.00 -19.81
N PHE A 321 2.23 18.45 -19.67
CA PHE A 321 3.19 18.46 -20.79
C PHE A 321 4.64 18.09 -20.47
N LYS A 322 4.87 17.01 -19.70
CA LYS A 322 6.21 16.40 -19.57
C LYS A 322 6.16 14.87 -19.66
N ASP A 323 5.69 14.38 -20.80
CA ASP A 323 5.86 12.99 -21.21
C ASP A 323 7.30 12.80 -21.74
N GLY A 324 8.22 12.42 -20.85
CA GLY A 324 9.57 12.01 -21.23
C GLY A 324 10.68 12.60 -20.38
N GLU A 325 10.77 12.18 -19.12
CA GLU A 325 12.00 11.92 -18.34
C GLU A 325 11.60 11.62 -16.88
N ALA A 326 10.81 10.57 -16.67
CA ALA A 326 10.79 9.90 -15.38
C ALA A 326 11.76 8.73 -15.48
N ASP A 327 13.01 9.02 -15.12
CA ASP A 327 13.92 7.99 -14.68
C ASP A 327 13.32 7.38 -13.41
N GLY A 328 13.05 6.08 -13.47
CA GLY A 328 12.53 5.35 -12.35
C GLY A 328 13.69 5.14 -11.39
N SER A 329 13.60 5.77 -10.22
CA SER A 329 14.51 5.75 -9.07
C SER A 329 15.40 7.00 -8.93
N LEU A 330 15.33 7.62 -7.73
CA LEU A 330 16.21 8.63 -7.13
C LEU A 330 15.84 10.13 -7.14
N SER A 331 14.80 10.61 -7.82
CA SER A 331 14.40 12.02 -7.63
C SER A 331 13.63 12.21 -6.32
N ILE A 332 14.23 12.94 -5.35
CA ILE A 332 13.58 13.35 -4.10
C ILE A 332 12.37 14.27 -4.40
N TRP A 333 12.45 15.05 -5.47
CA TRP A 333 11.47 16.06 -5.87
C TRP A 333 10.51 15.54 -6.95
N GLU A 334 9.27 16.05 -6.92
CA GLU A 334 8.18 15.65 -7.84
C GLU A 334 8.39 16.14 -9.27
N ASP A 335 8.94 17.35 -9.41
CA ASP A 335 9.19 18.00 -10.68
C ASP A 335 10.45 18.87 -10.59
N ASP A 336 10.98 19.22 -11.76
CA ASP A 336 12.19 20.03 -11.88
C ASP A 336 12.02 21.46 -11.37
N ASP A 337 10.82 22.05 -11.44
CA ASP A 337 10.59 23.43 -11.01
C ASP A 337 10.61 23.51 -9.48
N THR A 338 9.97 22.55 -8.81
CA THR A 338 10.06 22.36 -7.36
C THR A 338 11.50 22.09 -6.93
N ARG A 339 12.21 21.18 -7.60
CA ARG A 339 13.65 20.95 -7.32
C ARG A 339 14.45 22.24 -7.46
N CYS A 340 14.23 22.99 -8.53
CA CYS A 340 14.90 24.26 -8.79
C CYS A 340 14.58 25.30 -7.69
N PHE A 341 13.37 25.30 -7.14
CA PHE A 341 13.01 26.17 -6.03
C PHE A 341 13.70 25.81 -4.71
N TYR A 342 13.95 24.54 -4.41
CA TYR A 342 14.60 24.15 -3.13
C TYR A 342 16.12 23.99 -3.21
N GLU A 343 16.67 23.68 -4.39
CA GLU A 343 18.11 23.38 -4.55
C GLU A 343 18.88 24.48 -5.27
N ASN A 344 18.26 25.19 -6.23
CA ASN A 344 18.94 26.26 -6.95
C ASN A 344 18.76 27.60 -6.24
N LEU A 345 19.57 27.80 -5.20
CA LEU A 345 19.66 29.06 -4.46
C LEU A 345 20.70 30.00 -5.11
N PRO A 346 20.50 31.33 -5.07
CA PRO A 346 21.53 32.29 -5.49
C PRO A 346 22.79 32.15 -4.64
N ASP A 347 23.96 32.06 -5.28
CA ASP A 347 25.24 32.05 -4.57
C ASP A 347 25.67 33.47 -4.18
N LEU A 348 25.14 33.95 -3.05
CA LEU A 348 25.47 35.28 -2.55
C LEU A 348 26.98 35.49 -2.29
N LYS A 349 27.76 34.42 -2.03
CA LYS A 349 29.21 34.55 -1.84
C LYS A 349 29.94 34.91 -3.13
N ALA A 350 29.40 34.51 -4.28
CA ALA A 350 29.97 34.82 -5.59
C ALA A 350 29.61 36.24 -6.08
N PHE A 351 28.45 36.78 -5.68
CA PHE A 351 27.95 38.09 -6.14
C PHE A 351 28.32 39.27 -5.23
N ILE A 352 28.74 39.01 -3.99
CA ILE A 352 28.88 40.04 -2.95
C ILE A 352 30.33 40.12 -2.45
N PRO A 353 30.92 41.33 -2.28
CA PRO A 353 32.26 41.48 -1.73
C PRO A 353 32.43 40.82 -0.35
N GLY A 354 33.45 39.97 -0.20
CA GLY A 354 33.71 39.18 1.02
C GLY A 354 33.85 39.96 2.33
N ILE A 355 34.08 41.27 2.26
CA ILE A 355 34.14 42.17 3.42
C ILE A 355 32.77 42.25 4.13
N LEU A 356 31.66 42.18 3.38
CA LEU A 356 30.30 42.37 3.91
C LEU A 356 29.80 41.19 4.76
N PHE A 357 30.43 40.03 4.68
CA PHE A 357 30.04 38.84 5.45
C PHE A 357 31.20 38.22 6.26
N LYS A 358 32.41 38.78 6.20
CA LYS A 358 33.59 38.28 6.94
C LYS A 358 33.41 38.33 8.47
N ASP A 359 32.72 39.35 8.97
CA ASP A 359 32.42 39.50 10.41
C ASP A 359 31.21 38.67 10.85
N SER A 360 30.35 38.27 9.91
CA SER A 360 29.13 37.48 10.17
C SER A 360 29.36 35.97 10.08
N SER A 361 30.45 35.54 9.43
CA SER A 361 30.81 34.14 9.20
C SER A 361 31.76 33.54 10.26
N GLN A 362 32.10 34.27 11.32
CA GLN A 362 33.03 33.83 12.39
C GLN A 362 32.42 32.88 13.44
N VAL A 363 31.31 32.19 13.13
CA VAL A 363 30.83 31.09 13.97
C VAL A 363 31.35 29.79 13.37
N PRO A 364 32.15 28.98 14.08
CA PRO A 364 32.71 27.76 13.51
C PRO A 364 31.57 26.81 13.14
N LEU A 365 31.48 26.44 11.87
CA LEU A 365 30.87 25.18 11.44
C LEU A 365 31.69 24.06 12.09
N GLN A 366 31.25 23.56 13.25
CA GLN A 366 31.71 22.26 13.70
C GLN A 366 31.26 21.25 12.65
N ASN A 367 32.22 20.66 11.94
CA ASN A 367 32.02 19.48 11.11
C ASN A 367 31.33 18.39 11.97
N GLN A 368 30.00 18.31 11.88
CA GLN A 368 29.17 17.30 12.53
C GLN A 368 28.76 16.18 11.56
N ASN A 369 29.53 15.97 10.49
CA ASN A 369 29.20 14.94 9.50
C ASN A 369 29.77 13.54 9.84
N ASP A 370 30.75 13.42 10.76
CA ASP A 370 31.31 12.11 11.11
C ASP A 370 30.80 11.53 12.45
N SER A 371 30.16 12.35 13.31
CA SER A 371 29.63 11.90 14.62
C SER A 371 28.14 11.55 14.60
N ALA A 372 27.42 11.91 13.53
CA ALA A 372 25.99 11.63 13.40
C ALA A 372 25.72 10.17 13.04
N GLU A 373 26.60 9.54 12.25
CA GLU A 373 26.45 8.14 11.84
C GLU A 373 26.64 7.17 13.03
N GLU A 374 27.62 7.40 13.92
CA GLU A 374 27.82 6.58 15.12
C GLU A 374 26.67 6.71 16.15
N LYS A 375 26.08 7.90 16.31
CA LYS A 375 24.87 8.09 17.14
C LYS A 375 23.62 7.51 16.48
N LEU A 376 23.55 7.50 15.15
CA LEU A 376 22.44 6.90 14.40
C LEU A 376 22.39 5.37 14.56
N GLU A 377 23.56 4.73 14.67
CA GLU A 377 23.71 3.28 14.86
C GLU A 377 23.41 2.87 16.32
N GLU A 378 23.80 3.70 17.30
CA GLU A 378 23.43 3.51 18.71
C GLU A 378 21.91 3.68 18.94
N ASP A 379 21.26 4.62 18.23
CA ASP A 379 19.80 4.77 18.23
C ASP A 379 19.07 3.64 17.47
N LEU A 380 19.70 3.07 16.43
CA LEU A 380 19.16 1.92 15.68
C LEU A 380 19.09 0.65 16.55
N SER A 381 20.06 0.45 17.44
CA SER A 381 20.09 -0.70 18.36
C SER A 381 19.15 -0.55 19.57
N LYS A 382 18.86 0.68 20.01
CA LYS A 382 17.91 0.95 21.11
C LYS A 382 16.43 0.91 20.69
N LEU A 383 16.12 0.93 19.39
CA LEU A 383 14.74 0.91 18.87
C LEU A 383 14.17 -0.50 18.63
N GLU A 384 14.96 -1.57 18.79
CA GLU A 384 14.50 -2.96 18.62
C GLU A 384 14.20 -3.69 19.94
N ILE A 385 14.32 -3.04 21.11
CA ILE A 385 14.02 -3.67 22.41
C ILE A 385 13.11 -2.77 23.26
N GLU A 386 11.87 -3.23 23.37
CA GLU A 386 10.82 -2.93 24.36
C GLU A 386 10.20 -1.51 24.43
N ASP A 387 8.89 -1.52 24.17
CA ASP A 387 7.91 -0.44 24.24
C ASP A 387 7.78 0.18 25.65
N ALA A 388 7.29 1.42 25.65
CA ALA A 388 6.66 2.16 26.75
C ALA A 388 7.56 2.79 27.84
N GLU A 389 8.61 2.15 28.37
CA GLU A 389 9.32 2.69 29.56
C GLU A 389 10.23 3.89 29.27
N LEU A 390 10.97 3.91 28.15
CA LEU A 390 11.84 5.05 27.81
C LEU A 390 11.05 6.34 27.46
N LEU A 391 9.80 6.19 27.02
CA LEU A 391 8.90 7.32 26.73
C LEU A 391 8.39 7.99 28.01
N GLU A 392 8.23 7.26 29.11
CA GLU A 392 7.91 7.86 30.40
C GLU A 392 9.11 8.61 30.97
N VAL A 393 10.33 8.10 30.82
CA VAL A 393 11.54 8.76 31.34
C VAL A 393 11.87 10.06 30.59
N GLU A 394 11.82 10.10 29.25
CA GLU A 394 12.06 11.35 28.49
C GLU A 394 10.88 12.34 28.62
N ALA A 395 9.64 11.85 28.75
CA ALA A 395 8.48 12.71 29.00
C ALA A 395 8.41 13.24 30.44
N GLU A 396 8.98 12.53 31.42
CA GLU A 396 9.17 13.00 32.79
C GLU A 396 10.36 13.98 32.92
N GLU A 397 11.46 13.78 32.19
CA GLU A 397 12.55 14.79 32.13
C GLU A 397 12.07 16.13 31.53
N LEU A 398 11.11 16.11 30.60
CA LEU A 398 10.44 17.31 30.08
C LEU A 398 9.45 17.96 31.08
N LYS A 399 9.05 17.25 32.14
CA LYS A 399 8.23 17.79 33.24
C LYS A 399 9.09 18.35 34.38
N ASP A 400 10.32 17.86 34.58
CA ASP A 400 11.17 18.22 35.73
C ASP A 400 12.32 19.20 35.43
N SER A 401 12.48 19.68 34.19
CA SER A 401 13.38 20.80 33.89
C SER A 401 12.76 22.14 34.35
N GLY A 402 12.84 22.39 35.66
CA GLY A 402 12.36 23.61 36.30
C GLY A 402 13.03 24.89 35.77
N LYS A 403 12.20 25.93 35.59
CA LYS A 403 12.52 27.34 35.30
C LYS A 403 12.99 27.67 33.88
N ILE A 404 12.07 27.66 32.92
CA ILE A 404 12.15 28.49 31.70
C ILE A 404 10.77 29.12 31.51
N ASP A 405 10.72 30.45 31.33
CA ASP A 405 9.53 31.31 31.33
C ASP A 405 8.34 30.76 30.52
N ASP A 406 7.21 30.59 31.19
CA ASP A 406 5.91 30.08 30.68
C ASP A 406 5.11 31.17 29.92
N LYS A 407 5.80 31.99 29.11
CA LYS A 407 5.15 33.05 28.31
C LYS A 407 5.08 32.65 26.85
N ASP A 408 3.95 32.96 26.20
CA ASP A 408 3.81 32.82 24.75
C ASP A 408 4.87 33.72 24.09
N LEU A 409 5.84 33.10 23.42
CA LEU A 409 6.94 33.82 22.78
C LEU A 409 6.42 34.81 21.74
N THR A 410 5.31 34.47 21.07
CA THR A 410 4.68 35.32 20.07
C THR A 410 4.12 36.58 20.72
N GLU A 411 3.37 36.42 21.81
CA GLU A 411 2.80 37.56 22.56
C GLU A 411 3.90 38.41 23.19
N THR A 412 4.94 37.78 23.77
CA THR A 412 6.07 38.48 24.39
C THR A 412 6.83 39.30 23.36
N LEU A 413 7.09 38.76 22.17
CA LEU A 413 7.78 39.48 21.10
C LEU A 413 6.91 40.58 20.49
N MET A 414 5.59 40.40 20.39
CA MET A 414 4.67 41.46 19.98
C MET A 414 4.69 42.62 20.98
N GLN A 415 4.68 42.32 22.28
CA GLN A 415 4.74 43.32 23.35
C GLN A 415 6.09 44.04 23.40
N GLU A 416 7.20 43.33 23.21
CA GLU A 416 8.54 43.94 23.06
C GLU A 416 8.63 44.87 21.84
N ILE A 417 7.92 44.57 20.74
CA ILE A 417 7.87 45.43 19.56
C ILE A 417 7.08 46.70 19.86
N GLU A 418 5.94 46.60 20.52
CA GLU A 418 5.14 47.76 20.97
C GLU A 418 5.94 48.65 21.94
N ASP A 419 6.63 48.07 22.93
CA ASP A 419 7.44 48.82 23.90
C ASP A 419 8.70 49.46 23.28
N THR A 420 9.34 48.80 22.30
CA THR A 420 10.53 49.36 21.62
C THR A 420 10.21 50.43 20.56
N GLU A 421 8.96 50.51 20.10
CA GLU A 421 8.49 51.64 19.28
C GLU A 421 8.42 52.94 20.08
N GLU A 422 8.17 52.89 21.40
CA GLU A 422 8.11 54.08 22.28
C GLU A 422 9.50 54.60 22.71
N GLU A 423 10.52 53.74 22.88
CA GLU A 423 11.86 54.15 23.37
C GLU A 423 12.89 54.54 22.29
N SER A 424 12.64 54.26 21.01
CA SER A 424 13.67 54.34 19.95
C SER A 424 13.78 55.71 19.25
N ALA A 425 13.71 56.81 20.02
CA ALA A 425 13.84 58.18 19.52
C ALA A 425 15.30 58.64 19.27
N VAL A 426 16.32 57.84 19.61
CA VAL A 426 17.73 58.27 19.50
C VAL A 426 18.62 57.14 18.97
N ILE A 427 18.76 57.04 17.64
CA ILE A 427 19.94 56.60 16.83
C ILE A 427 19.49 56.26 15.40
N ASN A 428 20.13 56.91 14.41
CA ASN A 428 20.12 56.66 12.95
C ASN A 428 18.77 56.30 12.30
N THR A 429 17.82 57.24 12.35
CA THR A 429 16.44 57.15 11.84
C THR A 429 16.32 56.66 10.39
N ALA A 430 17.27 57.01 9.52
CA ALA A 430 17.23 56.64 8.10
C ALA A 430 17.39 55.12 7.87
N ASN A 431 18.37 54.47 8.52
CA ASN A 431 18.57 53.03 8.38
C ASN A 431 17.45 52.22 9.04
N LYS A 432 16.87 52.74 10.14
CA LYS A 432 15.69 52.15 10.76
C LYS A 432 14.49 52.17 9.79
N LEU A 433 14.21 53.33 9.18
CA LEU A 433 13.11 53.49 8.24
C LEU A 433 13.29 52.65 6.96
N LEU A 434 14.53 52.48 6.49
CA LEU A 434 14.85 51.56 5.37
C LEU A 434 14.60 50.11 5.74
N LEU A 435 15.01 49.67 6.94
CA LEU A 435 14.77 48.31 7.41
C LEU A 435 13.26 48.04 7.60
N ASP A 436 12.53 48.95 8.25
CA ASP A 436 11.10 48.77 8.51
C ASP A 436 10.30 48.74 7.19
N GLY A 437 10.70 49.57 6.21
CA GLY A 437 10.19 49.52 4.83
C GLY A 437 10.50 48.19 4.13
N PHE A 438 11.72 47.67 4.29
CA PHE A 438 12.12 46.37 3.77
C PHE A 438 11.30 45.22 4.38
N LEU A 439 11.15 45.18 5.70
CA LEU A 439 10.36 44.16 6.41
C LEU A 439 8.89 44.18 5.98
N THR A 440 8.33 45.37 5.76
CA THR A 440 6.97 45.52 5.22
C THR A 440 6.88 44.98 3.78
N SER A 441 7.91 45.22 2.96
CA SER A 441 7.98 44.71 1.59
C SER A 441 8.09 43.18 1.49
N LEU A 442 8.63 42.51 2.52
CA LEU A 442 8.73 41.05 2.58
C LEU A 442 7.36 40.37 2.55
N LEU A 443 6.30 41.01 3.03
CA LEU A 443 4.92 40.48 2.96
C LEU A 443 4.38 40.36 1.52
N ASN A 444 5.02 41.07 0.58
CA ASN A 444 4.68 41.08 -0.84
C ASN A 444 5.63 40.22 -1.70
N CYS A 445 6.62 39.57 -1.08
CA CYS A 445 7.60 38.73 -1.77
C CYS A 445 7.03 37.32 -2.03
N VAL A 446 6.10 37.22 -2.98
CA VAL A 446 5.33 35.99 -3.30
C VAL A 446 5.85 35.22 -4.51
N ASN A 447 7.07 35.50 -4.97
CA ASN A 447 7.69 34.76 -6.07
C ASN A 447 9.20 34.60 -5.86
N ARG A 448 9.80 33.66 -6.62
CA ARG A 448 11.22 33.29 -6.49
C ARG A 448 12.17 34.46 -6.77
N GLU A 449 11.91 35.23 -7.81
CA GLU A 449 12.81 36.30 -8.26
C GLU A 449 12.84 37.48 -7.28
N ILE A 450 11.67 37.88 -6.77
CA ILE A 450 11.55 38.98 -5.81
C ILE A 450 12.18 38.59 -4.47
N ILE A 451 11.97 37.36 -3.99
CA ILE A 451 12.55 36.95 -2.70
C ILE A 451 14.07 36.79 -2.78
N ASP A 452 14.60 36.29 -3.91
CA ASP A 452 16.04 36.21 -4.15
C ASP A 452 16.66 37.61 -4.25
N GLN A 453 15.98 38.54 -4.92
CA GLN A 453 16.42 39.94 -4.99
C GLN A 453 16.39 40.63 -3.63
N ALA A 454 15.38 40.35 -2.80
CA ALA A 454 15.30 40.83 -1.44
C ALA A 454 16.47 40.30 -0.59
N ALA A 455 16.91 39.05 -0.80
CA ALA A 455 18.07 38.48 -0.10
C ALA A 455 19.37 39.20 -0.47
N VAL A 456 19.54 39.53 -1.75
CA VAL A 456 20.67 40.35 -2.23
C VAL A 456 20.62 41.74 -1.61
N ASP A 457 19.47 42.40 -1.65
CA ASP A 457 19.28 43.77 -1.12
C ASP A 457 19.58 43.84 0.38
N PHE A 458 19.04 42.89 1.16
CA PHE A 458 19.33 42.80 2.59
C PHE A 458 20.83 42.59 2.85
N CYS A 459 21.47 41.70 2.10
CA CYS A 459 22.89 41.39 2.28
C CYS A 459 23.80 42.59 1.94
N MET A 460 23.45 43.37 0.91
CA MET A 460 24.23 44.54 0.48
C MET A 460 24.01 45.77 1.35
N ASN A 461 22.76 46.05 1.72
CA ASN A 461 22.37 47.37 2.23
C ASN A 461 22.00 47.35 3.72
N LEU A 462 21.58 46.20 4.27
CA LEU A 462 20.95 46.12 5.60
C LEU A 462 21.62 45.11 6.55
N ASN A 463 22.68 44.42 6.14
CA ASN A 463 23.34 43.39 6.93
C ASN A 463 24.13 43.96 8.13
N THR A 464 23.44 44.11 9.26
CA THR A 464 24.05 44.41 10.56
C THR A 464 23.48 43.48 11.63
N ARG A 465 24.24 43.20 12.69
CA ARG A 465 23.81 42.30 13.77
C ARG A 465 22.44 42.68 14.39
N PRO A 466 22.13 43.96 14.67
CA PRO A 466 20.80 44.37 15.14
C PRO A 466 19.70 44.13 14.11
N ASN A 467 19.96 44.41 12.83
CA ASN A 467 18.99 44.22 11.76
C ASN A 467 18.70 42.73 11.53
N ARG A 468 19.70 41.85 11.65
CA ARG A 468 19.50 40.39 11.57
C ARG A 468 18.58 39.88 12.67
N LYS A 469 18.74 40.35 13.91
CA LYS A 469 17.82 40.03 15.02
C LYS A 469 16.39 40.49 14.75
N LYS A 470 16.22 41.73 14.26
CA LYS A 470 14.90 42.27 13.88
C LYS A 470 14.27 41.47 12.73
N LEU A 471 15.07 41.08 11.74
CA LEU A 471 14.64 40.25 10.63
C LEU A 471 14.17 38.87 11.11
N VAL A 472 14.92 38.18 11.96
CA VAL A 472 14.52 36.88 12.52
C VAL A 472 13.18 36.99 13.25
N ARG A 473 13.00 38.01 14.09
CA ARG A 473 11.72 38.27 14.78
C ARG A 473 10.57 38.50 13.80
N SER A 474 10.78 39.31 12.78
CA SER A 474 9.78 39.59 11.74
C SER A 474 9.39 38.34 10.94
N LEU A 475 10.36 37.50 10.57
CA LEU A 475 10.11 36.23 9.89
C LEU A 475 9.33 35.26 10.79
N PHE A 476 9.67 35.17 12.07
CA PHE A 476 8.98 34.31 13.05
C PHE A 476 7.51 34.72 13.28
N LEU A 477 7.25 36.03 13.32
CA LEU A 477 5.92 36.63 13.53
C LEU A 477 5.08 36.72 12.25
N VAL A 478 5.38 35.91 11.23
CA VAL A 478 4.56 35.82 10.01
C VAL A 478 3.08 35.59 10.36
N PRO A 479 2.15 36.34 9.75
CA PRO A 479 0.73 36.21 10.05
C PRO A 479 0.24 34.78 9.80
N ARG A 480 -0.52 34.20 10.75
CA ARG A 480 -1.05 32.83 10.64
C ARG A 480 -1.99 32.61 9.45
N THR A 481 -2.53 33.70 8.89
CA THR A 481 -3.36 33.71 7.68
C THR A 481 -2.55 33.71 6.37
N ARG A 482 -1.24 33.97 6.42
CA ARG A 482 -0.35 34.08 5.26
C ARG A 482 0.64 32.91 5.18
N LEU A 483 0.09 31.69 5.19
CA LEU A 483 0.88 30.46 5.05
C LEU A 483 1.56 30.34 3.69
N ASP A 484 1.09 31.08 2.69
CA ASP A 484 1.68 31.21 1.36
C ASP A 484 3.10 31.79 1.37
N LEU A 485 3.47 32.55 2.42
CA LEU A 485 4.79 33.18 2.53
C LEU A 485 5.87 32.24 3.08
N LEU A 486 5.50 31.13 3.74
CA LEU A 486 6.45 30.25 4.43
C LEU A 486 7.52 29.66 3.50
N PRO A 487 7.20 29.16 2.29
CA PRO A 487 8.22 28.63 1.38
C PRO A 487 9.23 29.71 0.94
N PHE A 488 8.76 30.94 0.73
CA PHE A 488 9.61 32.07 0.33
C PHE A 488 10.48 32.53 1.49
N TYR A 489 9.95 32.60 2.71
CA TYR A 489 10.73 32.96 3.89
C TYR A 489 11.78 31.89 4.22
N ALA A 490 11.44 30.61 4.06
CA ALA A 490 12.41 29.53 4.19
C ALA A 490 13.50 29.61 3.11
N ARG A 491 13.15 29.92 1.85
CA ARG A 491 14.11 30.17 0.77
C ARG A 491 15.03 31.35 1.10
N PHE A 492 14.47 32.45 1.56
CA PHE A 492 15.21 33.65 1.95
C PHE A 492 16.25 33.34 3.03
N VAL A 493 15.85 32.63 4.09
CA VAL A 493 16.75 32.19 5.16
C VAL A 493 17.83 31.24 4.63
N ALA A 494 17.45 30.27 3.78
CA ALA A 494 18.40 29.34 3.18
C ALA A 494 19.42 30.02 2.27
N THR A 495 19.01 31.03 1.50
CA THR A 495 19.88 31.85 0.66
C THR A 495 20.86 32.68 1.49
N LEU A 496 20.43 33.21 2.64
CA LEU A 496 21.29 33.99 3.54
C LEU A 496 22.24 33.13 4.41
N ASN A 497 21.84 31.89 4.72
CA ASN A 497 22.55 31.00 5.64
C ASN A 497 24.07 30.84 5.35
N PRO A 498 24.54 30.69 4.09
CA PRO A 498 25.97 30.61 3.81
C PRO A 498 26.78 31.83 4.25
N CYS A 499 26.17 33.02 4.25
CA CYS A 499 26.83 34.30 4.56
C CYS A 499 26.60 34.76 6.01
N MET A 500 25.44 34.45 6.57
CA MET A 500 25.00 34.85 7.90
C MET A 500 24.19 33.70 8.55
N PRO A 501 24.88 32.68 9.08
CA PRO A 501 24.23 31.47 9.62
C PRO A 501 23.48 31.73 10.93
N ASP A 502 23.73 32.85 11.60
CA ASP A 502 23.05 33.26 12.84
C ASP A 502 21.54 33.45 12.63
N ILE A 503 21.11 33.94 11.46
CA ILE A 503 19.69 34.07 11.12
C ILE A 503 18.98 32.72 11.13
N ALA A 504 19.58 31.72 10.47
CA ALA A 504 19.03 30.38 10.39
C ALA A 504 19.00 29.71 11.77
N ALA A 505 20.10 29.82 12.52
CA ALA A 505 20.21 29.24 13.85
C ALA A 505 19.19 29.82 14.84
N ASP A 506 19.05 31.15 14.89
CA ASP A 506 18.12 31.84 15.79
C ASP A 506 16.66 31.51 15.42
N LEU A 507 16.32 31.51 14.13
CA LEU A 507 14.96 31.17 13.68
C LEU A 507 14.59 29.72 14.02
N VAL A 508 15.50 28.77 13.78
CA VAL A 508 15.30 27.35 14.13
C VAL A 508 15.12 27.19 15.63
N ALA A 509 15.92 27.89 16.45
CA ALA A 509 15.79 27.85 17.91
C ALA A 509 14.42 28.38 18.38
N MET A 510 13.96 29.50 17.83
CA MET A 510 12.65 30.08 18.13
C MET A 510 11.50 29.14 17.74
N LEU A 511 11.55 28.54 16.55
CA LEU A 511 10.53 27.58 16.09
C LEU A 511 10.51 26.30 16.94
N LYS A 512 11.67 25.81 17.40
CA LYS A 512 11.73 24.67 18.34
C LYS A 512 11.09 25.00 19.68
N GLN A 513 11.35 26.18 20.22
CA GLN A 513 10.76 26.63 21.48
C GLN A 513 9.23 26.78 21.35
N ASP A 514 8.77 27.40 20.28
CA ASP A 514 7.35 27.60 19.98
C ASP A 514 6.61 26.27 19.75
N PHE A 515 7.25 25.33 19.06
CA PHE A 515 6.73 23.97 18.89
C PHE A 515 6.56 23.25 20.24
N LYS A 516 7.57 23.30 21.12
CA LYS A 516 7.49 22.71 22.47
C LYS A 516 6.38 23.35 23.29
N PHE A 517 6.22 24.67 23.20
CA PHE A 517 5.13 25.40 23.84
C PHE A 517 3.75 24.95 23.34
N HIS A 518 3.59 24.78 22.03
CA HIS A 518 2.34 24.31 21.42
C HIS A 518 1.95 22.87 21.78
N ILE A 519 2.93 21.99 22.04
CA ILE A 519 2.68 20.64 22.57
C ILE A 519 2.19 20.72 24.03
N LYS A 520 2.80 21.56 24.85
CA LYS A 520 2.39 21.73 26.26
C LYS A 520 1.01 22.37 26.39
N LYS A 521 0.68 23.36 25.54
CA LYS A 521 -0.59 24.09 25.57
C LYS A 521 -1.71 23.28 24.92
N LYS A 522 -2.49 22.57 25.74
CA LYS A 522 -3.52 21.62 25.27
C LYS A 522 -4.80 22.25 24.68
N ASP A 523 -4.89 23.58 24.63
CA ASP A 523 -6.05 24.26 24.06
C ASP A 523 -6.11 24.13 22.52
N GLN A 524 -7.32 24.04 21.97
CA GLN A 524 -7.61 23.99 20.53
C GLN A 524 -7.86 25.38 19.93
N ILE A 525 -8.06 26.42 20.75
CA ILE A 525 -8.44 27.78 20.29
C ILE A 525 -7.46 28.38 19.27
N ASN A 526 -6.16 28.04 19.35
CA ASN A 526 -5.11 28.61 18.48
C ASN A 526 -4.52 27.59 17.47
N ILE A 527 -5.35 26.71 16.90
CA ILE A 527 -4.86 25.69 15.96
C ILE A 527 -4.12 26.29 14.74
N GLU A 528 -4.58 27.43 14.23
CA GLU A 528 -3.94 28.13 13.11
C GLU A 528 -2.48 28.51 13.40
N SER A 529 -2.21 28.98 14.63
CA SER A 529 -0.84 29.32 15.06
C SER A 529 0.03 28.06 15.14
N LYS A 530 -0.52 26.96 15.67
CA LYS A 530 0.19 25.67 15.72
C LYS A 530 0.54 25.18 14.31
N VAL A 531 -0.41 25.26 13.37
CA VAL A 531 -0.22 24.86 11.97
C VAL A 531 0.84 25.73 11.30
N LYS A 532 0.83 27.05 11.50
CA LYS A 532 1.87 27.98 11.00
C LYS A 532 3.26 27.50 11.41
N THR A 533 3.47 27.23 12.70
CA THR A 533 4.78 26.81 13.23
C THR A 533 5.25 25.50 12.61
N VAL A 534 4.37 24.49 12.52
CA VAL A 534 4.74 23.18 11.96
C VAL A 534 5.00 23.23 10.45
N ARG A 535 4.19 23.98 9.68
CA ARG A 535 4.45 24.20 8.24
C ARG A 535 5.77 24.93 8.02
N PHE A 536 6.09 25.93 8.84
CA PHE A 536 7.35 26.65 8.71
C PHE A 536 8.57 25.74 8.97
N ILE A 537 8.49 24.88 10.00
CA ILE A 537 9.49 23.83 10.22
C ILE A 537 9.62 22.94 8.98
N GLY A 538 8.50 22.46 8.42
CA GLY A 538 8.51 21.61 7.22
C GLY A 538 9.16 22.27 6.00
N GLU A 539 8.95 23.57 5.77
CA GLU A 539 9.63 24.32 4.71
C GLU A 539 11.15 24.40 4.94
N LEU A 540 11.59 24.68 6.17
CA LEU A 540 13.02 24.75 6.52
C LEU A 540 13.72 23.37 6.41
N VAL A 541 13.00 22.26 6.65
CA VAL A 541 13.52 20.90 6.44
C VAL A 541 13.84 20.65 4.98
N LYS A 542 12.96 21.06 4.06
CA LYS A 542 13.15 20.92 2.61
C LYS A 542 14.38 21.68 2.11
N PHE A 543 14.67 22.85 2.69
CA PHE A 543 15.88 23.63 2.43
C PHE A 543 17.13 23.15 3.18
N LYS A 544 17.04 22.06 3.96
CA LYS A 544 18.14 21.50 4.76
C LYS A 544 18.69 22.47 5.83
N VAL A 545 17.89 23.48 6.21
CA VAL A 545 18.20 24.42 7.30
C VAL A 545 17.80 23.79 8.65
N PHE A 546 16.66 23.08 8.66
CA PHE A 546 16.20 22.32 9.83
C PHE A 546 16.57 20.83 9.64
N PRO A 547 17.29 20.18 10.59
CA PRO A 547 17.71 18.79 10.45
C PRO A 547 16.53 17.80 10.34
N LYS A 548 16.66 16.78 9.47
CA LYS A 548 15.64 15.74 9.30
C LYS A 548 15.38 14.94 10.59
N SER A 549 16.43 14.65 11.36
CA SER A 549 16.34 13.94 12.65
C SER A 549 15.44 14.67 13.65
N GLU A 550 15.60 15.98 13.75
CA GLU A 550 14.79 16.85 14.61
C GLU A 550 13.33 16.92 14.14
N ALA A 551 13.09 16.95 12.83
CA ALA A 551 11.73 16.94 12.30
C ALA A 551 11.00 15.60 12.55
N LEU A 552 11.73 14.48 12.45
CA LEU A 552 11.20 13.16 12.82
C LEU A 552 10.97 13.04 14.33
N PHE A 553 11.81 13.67 15.15
CA PHE A 553 11.57 13.78 16.59
C PHE A 553 10.30 14.60 16.90
N CYS A 554 10.10 15.73 16.24
CA CYS A 554 8.84 16.49 16.31
C CYS A 554 7.63 15.61 15.97
N LEU A 555 7.69 14.82 14.88
CA LEU A 555 6.62 13.89 14.52
C LEU A 555 6.40 12.82 15.59
N LYS A 556 7.48 12.23 16.14
CA LYS A 556 7.40 11.24 17.22
C LYS A 556 6.70 11.80 18.46
N LEU A 557 7.01 13.04 18.86
CA LEU A 557 6.35 13.71 19.99
C LEU A 557 4.85 13.96 19.75
N LEU A 558 4.45 14.29 18.52
CA LEU A 558 3.02 14.46 18.19
C LEU A 558 2.26 13.12 18.20
N LEU A 559 2.95 12.01 17.88
CA LEU A 559 2.37 10.67 17.91
C LEU A 559 2.29 10.07 19.32
N SER A 560 3.09 10.53 20.30
CA SER A 560 3.03 10.01 21.67
C SER A 560 1.67 10.35 22.32
N ASP A 561 1.28 11.62 22.30
CA ASP A 561 -0.01 12.12 22.81
C ASP A 561 -0.97 12.43 21.64
N PHE A 562 -1.44 11.42 20.93
CA PHE A 562 -2.13 11.57 19.63
C PHE A 562 -3.60 12.04 19.75
N ILE A 563 -3.79 13.29 20.19
CA ILE A 563 -5.08 13.95 20.44
C ILE A 563 -5.30 15.08 19.42
N HIS A 564 -6.54 15.28 18.97
CA HIS A 564 -7.05 16.39 18.14
C HIS A 564 -6.01 17.35 17.52
N HIS A 565 -5.48 18.34 18.27
CA HIS A 565 -4.53 19.33 17.73
C HIS A 565 -3.19 18.72 17.25
N HIS A 566 -2.73 17.62 17.85
CA HIS A 566 -1.47 16.97 17.52
C HIS A 566 -1.64 16.15 16.25
N ILE A 567 -2.84 15.61 16.01
CA ILE A 567 -3.21 15.00 14.74
C ILE A 567 -3.13 16.04 13.63
N GLU A 568 -3.74 17.22 13.81
CA GLU A 568 -3.67 18.29 12.79
C GLU A 568 -2.24 18.76 12.56
N MET A 569 -1.45 18.97 13.63
CA MET A 569 -0.04 19.33 13.52
C MET A 569 0.76 18.26 12.77
N ALA A 570 0.60 16.98 13.10
CA ALA A 570 1.32 15.87 12.47
C ALA A 570 0.97 15.76 10.97
N CYS A 571 -0.32 15.85 10.64
CA CYS A 571 -0.76 15.82 9.25
C CYS A 571 -0.20 17.01 8.45
N ASN A 572 -0.23 18.22 9.00
CA ASN A 572 0.35 19.40 8.34
C ASN A 572 1.88 19.31 8.17
N LEU A 573 2.60 18.71 9.13
CA LEU A 573 4.04 18.45 8.98
C LEU A 573 4.30 17.52 7.78
N LEU A 574 3.54 16.43 7.72
CA LEU A 574 3.66 15.40 6.69
C LEU A 574 3.24 15.90 5.31
N GLU A 575 2.19 16.72 5.22
CA GLU A 575 1.81 17.41 3.98
C GLU A 575 2.91 18.36 3.48
N THR A 576 3.67 18.98 4.40
CA THR A 576 4.69 19.96 4.01
C THR A 576 6.02 19.32 3.60
N CYS A 577 6.51 18.35 4.38
CA CYS A 577 7.84 17.75 4.17
C CYS A 577 7.86 16.21 4.23
N GLY A 578 6.72 15.54 4.41
CA GLY A 578 6.66 14.08 4.58
C GLY A 578 7.12 13.30 3.34
N ARG A 579 6.78 13.75 2.13
CA ARG A 579 7.30 13.17 0.88
C ARG A 579 8.82 13.30 0.77
N PHE A 580 9.36 14.48 1.11
CA PHE A 580 10.81 14.74 1.11
C PHE A 580 11.52 13.80 2.10
N LEU A 581 11.00 13.67 3.32
CA LEU A 581 11.55 12.76 4.34
C LEU A 581 11.42 11.29 3.92
N PHE A 582 10.30 10.91 3.31
CA PHE A 582 10.05 9.53 2.89
C PHE A 582 10.90 9.14 1.68
N ARG A 583 11.14 10.03 0.71
CA ARG A 583 11.95 9.72 -0.48
C ARG A 583 13.45 9.81 -0.24
N ALA A 584 13.89 10.55 0.77
CA ALA A 584 15.30 10.67 1.10
C ALA A 584 15.82 9.36 1.77
N PRO A 585 16.93 8.77 1.28
CA PRO A 585 17.37 7.43 1.69
C PRO A 585 17.77 7.34 3.17
N ASP A 586 18.30 8.43 3.74
CA ASP A 586 18.74 8.55 5.12
C ASP A 586 17.57 8.63 6.13
N SER A 587 16.41 9.15 5.73
CA SER A 587 15.21 9.26 6.57
C SER A 587 14.10 8.27 6.24
N HIS A 588 14.12 7.62 5.07
CA HIS A 588 13.05 6.75 4.54
C HIS A 588 12.52 5.76 5.58
N GLN A 589 13.41 4.94 6.16
CA GLN A 589 13.01 3.87 7.07
C GLN A 589 12.35 4.42 8.35
N ARG A 590 12.92 5.48 8.94
CA ARG A 590 12.36 6.12 10.14
C ARG A 590 11.01 6.76 9.84
N THR A 591 10.87 7.45 8.70
CA THR A 591 9.59 8.03 8.26
C THR A 591 8.54 6.95 8.03
N LYS A 592 8.90 5.83 7.40
CA LYS A 592 7.99 4.70 7.17
C LYS A 592 7.43 4.13 8.48
N VAL A 593 8.29 3.90 9.48
CA VAL A 593 7.87 3.38 10.79
C VAL A 593 6.89 4.35 11.48
N LEU A 594 7.17 5.65 11.48
CA LEU A 594 6.28 6.65 12.08
C LEU A 594 4.93 6.76 11.35
N LEU A 595 4.93 6.65 10.01
CA LEU A 595 3.70 6.61 9.20
C LEU A 595 2.86 5.37 9.51
N GLU A 596 3.48 4.21 9.66
CA GLU A 596 2.79 2.98 10.09
C GLU A 596 2.23 3.10 11.50
N GLN A 597 2.98 3.67 12.45
CA GLN A 597 2.51 3.94 13.81
C GLN A 597 1.28 4.86 13.82
N MET A 598 1.29 5.91 13.00
CA MET A 598 0.16 6.83 12.82
C MET A 598 -1.10 6.08 12.33
N MET A 599 -0.95 5.17 11.35
CA MET A 599 -2.06 4.35 10.85
C MET A 599 -2.56 3.34 11.89
N ARG A 600 -1.67 2.73 12.67
CA ARG A 600 -2.05 1.83 13.78
C ARG A 600 -2.84 2.59 14.85
N LYS A 601 -2.38 3.78 15.26
CA LYS A 601 -3.08 4.63 16.25
C LYS A 601 -4.47 5.03 15.77
N LYS A 602 -4.61 5.39 14.49
CA LYS A 602 -5.93 5.63 13.88
C LYS A 602 -6.87 4.42 13.98
N SER A 603 -6.38 3.20 13.76
CA SER A 603 -7.22 1.99 13.84
C SER A 603 -7.64 1.59 15.25
N VAL A 604 -6.81 1.92 16.25
CA VAL A 604 -7.04 1.52 17.65
C VAL A 604 -7.79 2.58 18.45
N MET A 605 -7.57 3.87 18.14
CA MET A 605 -8.21 4.98 18.84
C MET A 605 -9.57 5.33 18.19
N PRO A 606 -10.61 5.61 18.99
CA PRO A 606 -11.90 6.04 18.49
C PRO A 606 -11.84 7.52 18.06
N LEU A 607 -11.25 7.78 16.91
CA LEU A 607 -11.14 9.12 16.33
C LEU A 607 -12.41 9.50 15.56
N ASP A 608 -12.73 10.79 15.53
CA ASP A 608 -13.78 11.31 14.66
C ASP A 608 -13.44 11.08 13.17
N SER A 609 -14.48 11.00 12.33
CA SER A 609 -14.36 10.79 10.88
C SER A 609 -13.44 11.81 10.20
N ARG A 610 -13.46 13.08 10.66
CA ARG A 610 -12.59 14.14 10.14
C ARG A 610 -11.11 13.82 10.33
N TYR A 611 -10.71 13.43 11.54
CA TYR A 611 -9.30 13.09 11.85
C TYR A 611 -8.87 11.81 11.15
N THR A 612 -9.77 10.83 11.07
CA THR A 612 -9.54 9.57 10.34
C THR A 612 -9.19 9.85 8.88
N THR A 613 -9.96 10.70 8.22
CA THR A 613 -9.74 11.12 6.82
C THR A 613 -8.45 11.92 6.66
N MET A 614 -8.18 12.86 7.58
CA MET A 614 -6.97 13.68 7.55
C MET A 614 -5.69 12.83 7.65
N ILE A 615 -5.70 11.82 8.53
CA ILE A 615 -4.59 10.89 8.71
C ILE A 615 -4.35 10.05 7.45
N GLU A 616 -5.43 9.52 6.84
CA GLU A 616 -5.33 8.77 5.58
C GLU A 616 -4.75 9.63 4.46
N ASN A 617 -5.25 10.86 4.31
CA ASN A 617 -4.78 11.79 3.29
C ASN A 617 -3.28 12.09 3.48
N ALA A 618 -2.84 12.40 4.70
CA ALA A 618 -1.42 12.65 4.98
C ALA A 618 -0.55 11.41 4.74
N PHE A 619 -1.03 10.22 5.09
CA PHE A 619 -0.32 8.96 4.85
C PHE A 619 -0.14 8.69 3.36
N TYR A 620 -1.22 8.71 2.57
CA TYR A 620 -1.15 8.46 1.13
C TYR A 620 -0.51 9.60 0.35
N TYR A 621 -0.51 10.82 0.91
CA TYR A 621 0.30 11.91 0.38
C TYR A 621 1.78 11.52 0.44
N CYS A 622 2.29 11.05 1.58
CA CYS A 622 3.71 10.69 1.73
C CYS A 622 4.09 9.40 1.01
N ASN A 623 3.27 8.37 1.16
CA ASN A 623 3.46 7.04 0.60
C ASN A 623 2.27 6.70 -0.31
N PRO A 624 2.26 7.19 -1.56
CA PRO A 624 1.20 6.85 -2.50
C PRO A 624 1.18 5.33 -2.72
N PRO A 625 0.00 4.71 -2.91
CA PRO A 625 -0.12 3.28 -3.13
C PRO A 625 0.72 2.85 -4.34
N GLU A 626 1.36 1.68 -4.26
CA GLU A 626 2.20 1.14 -5.32
C GLU A 626 1.42 1.04 -6.63
N VAL A 627 1.62 2.03 -7.51
CA VAL A 627 1.13 1.96 -8.88
C VAL A 627 2.04 0.97 -9.60
N ALA A 628 1.44 -0.04 -10.23
CA ALA A 628 2.19 -1.01 -11.02
C ALA A 628 3.14 -0.26 -11.97
N PRO A 629 4.43 -0.63 -12.02
CA PRO A 629 5.39 0.07 -12.87
C PRO A 629 4.84 0.11 -14.29
N ILE A 630 4.70 1.33 -14.83
CA ILE A 630 4.30 1.53 -16.21
C ILE A 630 5.35 0.82 -17.05
N VAL A 631 4.97 -0.28 -17.70
CA VAL A 631 5.83 -0.98 -18.63
C VAL A 631 6.14 0.00 -19.75
N LYS A 632 7.35 0.58 -19.75
CA LYS A 632 7.85 1.36 -20.88
C LYS A 632 7.82 0.42 -22.09
N VAL A 633 6.95 0.72 -23.05
CA VAL A 633 6.93 -0.01 -24.31
C VAL A 633 8.28 0.23 -24.96
N GLU A 634 9.11 -0.80 -25.09
CA GLU A 634 10.34 -0.74 -25.86
C GLU A 634 9.97 -0.37 -27.31
N ARG A 635 10.43 0.79 -27.76
CA ARG A 635 10.13 1.30 -29.10
C ARG A 635 11.38 1.17 -29.97
N PRO A 636 11.22 0.87 -31.26
CA PRO A 636 12.32 0.94 -32.21
C PRO A 636 12.96 2.35 -32.22
N PRO A 637 14.28 2.47 -32.44
CA PRO A 637 14.99 3.76 -32.47
C PRO A 637 14.37 4.79 -33.43
N MET A 638 13.81 4.33 -34.56
CA MET A 638 13.12 5.19 -35.53
C MET A 638 11.87 5.84 -34.95
N HIS A 639 11.07 5.10 -34.18
CA HIS A 639 9.88 5.62 -33.52
C HIS A 639 10.22 6.65 -32.44
N GLU A 640 11.30 6.42 -31.69
CA GLU A 640 11.80 7.39 -30.72
C GLU A 640 12.32 8.67 -31.38
N TYR A 641 13.04 8.54 -32.49
CA TYR A 641 13.53 9.68 -33.26
C TYR A 641 12.38 10.56 -33.79
N ILE A 642 11.32 9.94 -34.33
CA ILE A 642 10.13 10.65 -34.82
C ILE A 642 9.43 11.41 -33.68
N ARG A 643 9.24 10.79 -32.51
CA ARG A 643 8.65 11.44 -31.33
C ARG A 643 9.52 12.58 -30.81
N LYS A 644 10.84 12.40 -30.79
CA LYS A 644 11.78 13.47 -30.40
C LYS A 644 11.64 14.68 -31.33
N LEU A 645 11.60 14.46 -32.65
CA LEU A 645 11.41 15.54 -33.63
C LEU A 645 10.09 16.30 -33.41
N LEU A 646 8.98 15.58 -33.19
CA LEU A 646 7.64 16.18 -33.13
C LEU A 646 7.24 16.72 -31.75
N TYR A 647 7.64 16.06 -30.66
CA TYR A 647 7.17 16.38 -29.31
C TYR A 647 8.19 17.15 -28.48
N ARG A 648 9.48 17.06 -28.82
CA ARG A 648 10.56 17.74 -28.09
C ARG A 648 11.18 18.89 -28.88
N ASP A 649 11.60 18.61 -30.11
CA ASP A 649 12.40 19.55 -30.90
C ASP A 649 11.52 20.56 -31.68
N LEU A 650 10.23 20.26 -31.87
CA LEU A 650 9.23 21.17 -32.44
C LEU A 650 8.71 22.17 -31.37
N ALA A 651 9.60 23.08 -30.95
CA ALA A 651 9.28 24.15 -30.00
C ALA A 651 9.61 25.53 -30.56
N LYS A 652 8.82 26.54 -30.16
CA LYS A 652 9.09 27.95 -30.47
C LYS A 652 10.00 28.55 -29.40
N ASN A 653 11.32 28.48 -29.56
CA ASN A 653 12.23 29.19 -28.67
C ASN A 653 12.21 30.68 -29.04
N SER A 654 11.72 31.51 -28.12
CA SER A 654 11.37 32.93 -28.34
C SER A 654 12.57 33.90 -28.43
N THR A 655 13.78 33.42 -28.72
CA THR A 655 15.00 34.27 -28.70
C THR A 655 15.66 34.48 -30.05
N ASP A 656 15.31 33.71 -31.09
CA ASP A 656 16.03 33.82 -32.37
C ASP A 656 15.24 34.62 -33.43
N LYS A 657 15.31 35.94 -33.33
CA LYS A 657 14.81 36.89 -34.35
C LYS A 657 15.72 36.96 -35.59
N SER A 658 16.72 36.08 -35.71
CA SER A 658 17.67 36.10 -36.82
C SER A 658 17.37 34.96 -37.83
N SER A 659 16.81 35.34 -38.97
CA SER A 659 16.60 34.51 -40.17
C SER A 659 15.59 33.34 -40.05
N GLU A 660 14.42 33.50 -40.68
CA GLU A 660 13.42 32.45 -40.96
C GLU A 660 14.00 31.16 -41.56
N LYS A 661 15.18 31.23 -42.19
CA LYS A 661 15.89 30.09 -42.78
C LYS A 661 16.41 29.05 -41.77
N TYR A 662 16.47 29.38 -40.47
CA TYR A 662 17.05 28.53 -39.40
C TYR A 662 16.14 28.23 -38.21
N SER A 663 14.83 28.54 -38.30
CA SER A 663 13.85 28.20 -37.27
C SER A 663 13.87 26.69 -36.94
N SER A 664 13.69 26.33 -35.66
CA SER A 664 13.54 24.93 -35.20
C SER A 664 12.52 24.16 -36.04
N SER A 665 11.41 24.82 -36.40
CA SER A 665 10.38 24.26 -37.27
C SER A 665 10.88 23.91 -38.68
N ALA A 666 11.75 24.72 -39.28
CA ALA A 666 12.32 24.47 -40.60
C ALA A 666 13.35 23.32 -40.57
N LYS A 667 14.07 23.17 -39.45
CA LYS A 667 14.99 22.03 -39.22
C LYS A 667 14.19 20.73 -39.07
N VAL A 668 13.15 20.73 -38.24
CA VAL A 668 12.25 19.57 -38.06
C VAL A 668 11.60 19.19 -39.38
N LEU A 669 11.09 20.15 -40.16
CA LEU A 669 10.50 19.90 -41.48
C LEU A 669 11.48 19.22 -42.46
N ARG A 670 12.74 19.68 -42.52
CA ARG A 670 13.75 19.04 -43.38
C ARG A 670 14.06 17.61 -42.93
N GLN A 671 14.09 17.35 -41.63
CA GLN A 671 14.32 16.01 -41.10
C GLN A 671 13.13 15.10 -41.38
N MET A 672 11.90 15.59 -41.22
CA MET A 672 10.68 14.86 -41.56
C MET A 672 10.63 14.46 -43.05
N ARG A 673 11.07 15.33 -43.96
CA ARG A 673 11.17 15.02 -45.40
C ARG A 673 12.27 14.01 -45.76
N LYS A 674 13.24 13.78 -44.86
CA LYS A 674 14.34 12.82 -45.06
C LYS A 674 14.06 11.44 -44.48
N LEU A 675 12.97 11.29 -43.72
CA LEU A 675 12.53 9.97 -43.25
C LEU A 675 12.13 9.11 -44.45
N ASP A 676 12.26 7.80 -44.30
CA ASP A 676 11.84 6.85 -45.33
C ASP A 676 10.31 6.77 -45.36
N TRP A 677 9.70 7.40 -46.37
CA TRP A 677 8.24 7.38 -46.58
C TRP A 677 7.79 6.19 -47.42
N ASP A 678 8.71 5.47 -48.05
CA ASP A 678 8.41 4.27 -48.84
C ASP A 678 8.27 3.03 -47.94
N ASP A 679 8.85 3.06 -46.73
CA ASP A 679 8.60 2.08 -45.68
C ASP A 679 7.19 2.24 -45.06
N PRO A 680 6.29 1.25 -45.21
CA PRO A 680 4.91 1.35 -44.71
C PRO A 680 4.81 1.50 -43.18
N GLU A 681 5.73 0.92 -42.43
CA GLU A 681 5.72 0.96 -40.96
C GLU A 681 6.10 2.36 -40.46
N THR A 682 7.19 2.92 -40.98
CA THR A 682 7.64 4.29 -40.67
C THR A 682 6.59 5.32 -41.08
N ALA A 683 6.02 5.22 -42.29
CA ALA A 683 4.99 6.15 -42.76
C ALA A 683 3.70 6.09 -41.91
N ALA A 684 3.25 4.90 -41.53
CA ALA A 684 2.10 4.73 -40.64
C ALA A 684 2.36 5.32 -39.25
N TYR A 685 3.57 5.14 -38.70
CA TYR A 685 3.93 5.67 -37.39
C TYR A 685 4.06 7.21 -37.40
N ILE A 686 4.64 7.80 -38.45
CA ILE A 686 4.67 9.24 -38.64
C ILE A 686 3.24 9.80 -38.67
N THR A 687 2.36 9.18 -39.45
CA THR A 687 0.95 9.57 -39.57
C THR A 687 0.24 9.48 -38.22
N LYS A 688 0.48 8.40 -37.46
CA LYS A 688 -0.03 8.25 -36.08
C LYS A 688 0.46 9.35 -35.16
N CYS A 689 1.73 9.75 -35.25
CA CYS A 689 2.29 10.80 -34.39
C CYS A 689 1.77 12.20 -34.75
N LEU A 690 1.59 12.49 -36.04
CA LEU A 690 1.06 13.76 -36.54
C LEU A 690 -0.43 13.92 -36.28
N THR A 691 -1.20 12.84 -36.29
CA THR A 691 -2.64 12.84 -35.94
C THR A 691 -2.86 12.92 -34.43
N ALA A 692 -1.93 12.39 -33.63
CA ALA A 692 -1.93 12.48 -32.17
C ALA A 692 -1.41 13.86 -31.69
N VAL A 693 -2.06 14.94 -32.15
CA VAL A 693 -1.68 16.34 -31.86
C VAL A 693 -1.75 16.66 -30.36
N TRP A 694 -2.57 15.94 -29.59
CA TRP A 694 -2.68 16.08 -28.14
C TRP A 694 -1.39 15.74 -27.38
N ASN A 695 -0.44 15.01 -27.99
CA ASN A 695 0.87 14.75 -27.41
C ASN A 695 1.83 15.95 -27.53
N VAL A 696 1.43 17.03 -28.20
CA VAL A 696 2.22 18.25 -28.40
C VAL A 696 1.76 19.31 -27.42
N LYS A 697 2.69 20.10 -26.87
CA LYS A 697 2.36 21.24 -26.00
C LYS A 697 1.37 22.17 -26.70
N TYR A 698 0.34 22.63 -25.99
CA TYR A 698 -0.75 23.43 -26.57
C TYR A 698 -0.24 24.61 -27.43
N TYR A 699 0.76 25.34 -26.94
CA TYR A 699 1.35 26.48 -27.67
C TYR A 699 2.18 26.09 -28.91
N ASN A 700 2.60 24.83 -29.02
CA ASN A 700 3.34 24.27 -30.17
C ASN A 700 2.40 23.63 -31.21
N ILE A 701 1.09 23.53 -30.97
CA ILE A 701 0.12 22.96 -31.93
C ILE A 701 0.17 23.73 -33.27
N ARG A 702 0.32 25.06 -33.21
CA ARG A 702 0.50 25.90 -34.42
C ARG A 702 1.74 25.49 -35.23
N CYS A 703 2.81 25.05 -34.58
CA CYS A 703 4.01 24.58 -35.26
C CYS A 703 3.77 23.26 -35.99
N VAL A 704 2.94 22.37 -35.45
CA VAL A 704 2.52 21.12 -36.13
C VAL A 704 1.64 21.43 -37.33
N ALA A 705 0.69 22.36 -37.19
CA ALA A 705 -0.14 22.79 -38.31
C ALA A 705 0.69 23.39 -39.45
N ASN A 706 1.69 24.22 -39.13
CA ASN A 706 2.64 24.75 -40.11
C ASN A 706 3.49 23.66 -40.76
N LEU A 707 3.91 22.65 -39.99
CA LEU A 707 4.67 21.50 -40.49
C LEU A 707 3.86 20.68 -41.52
N LEU A 708 2.55 20.51 -41.28
CA LEU A 708 1.62 19.83 -42.18
C LEU A 708 1.28 20.67 -43.43
N ALA A 709 1.24 21.99 -43.29
CA ALA A 709 0.92 22.90 -44.40
C ALA A 709 2.00 22.94 -45.49
N GLY A 710 3.25 22.57 -45.16
CA GLY A 710 4.34 22.43 -46.13
C GLY A 710 5.50 23.38 -45.92
#